data_AF-A0AAV0GPJ9-F1
#
_entry.id   AF-A0AAV0GPJ9-F1
#
_cell.length_a   1.000
_cell.length_b   1.000
_cell.length_c   1.000
_cell.angle_alpha   90.00
_cell.angle_beta   90.00
_cell.angle_gamma   90.00
#
_symmetry.space_group_name_H-M   'P 1'
#
loop_
_entity.id
_entity.type
_entity.pdbx_description
1 polymer ?
#
loop_
_entity_poly.entity_id
_entity_poly.type
_entity_poly.pdbx_seq_one_letter_code
_entity_poly.pdbx_strand_id
1 'polypeptide(L)'
;MEPPAAATTATKITKKHHRHVNNPFPSPPKSLPFLTGGLTFNPVTIPPSPADFPIGRDFRLHWSPKHGGLVSVTHKSRPERSIWSTVPGQAFVSAAAVETEVEESRGSFAVKDGDVHLAFDHQSVDEIRVVGSETESPAAMLTGRVFGANRKRQSKNRDALFFPHREARYTILFSQTSGNEVGFEIRIGDPNVIGIQNPESGRRLMRTTSIKKSWKKAKKGKKKKRKLGFWRSCSWNPRGFAAVTSSEDQETAAAAATATTTPAVRELNRVVVTYSSDRDEMFYGFGEQFSHMEFKGKRVPIFVQEQGIGRGDQPITFAANLVSYRAGGDWSTTYAPSPFYITSTMKSLYLQGYNYSVFDLTRHDRVQIQSHGNRMEGRILHGDTPTELIERFTASIGRPPMLPKWILSGAVVGMQGGTEAVREIWGKLEGYEVPISAFWLQDWVGQRETVIGSQLWWNWEVDNDRYGGWKELVRDLGDRNVRVMTYCNPCLAPTDGKMNRKRSHFEEAKKLDILVKDRDGQPYMVPNTAFSVGMLDFTHPKAASWFKQVLKEMVDDGVRGWMADFGEGLPVDATLFSEECPIEAHNRYPELWAQVNREFVEEWKSNRGEEDEEEDSLVFFMRAGFRDSPKYGMLFWEGDQMVSWQRNDGIKSAVVGLLSGGVSGYALNHSDIGGYCAVDVPFLFGKYRRSEELLMRWMELSAFTAVFRTHEGNKPTSNAQFYSNHNTLSQFARCAKLYKAWYFYRVQLAKEASEKGLPICRHVFLHYPNDRIAGKLTYQQFLVGTEILVVPVLDKGQKKVKAYFPKAGNSSSCCSWQHIWSGERYREEGYEAWVDAPMGFPAVFVRAGSSVGDELLSNLRSFGIL
;
A
#
# COMPACT_ATOMS: atom_id res chain seq x y z
N MET A 1 -37.88 -0.24 13.35
CA MET A 1 -37.26 -1.57 13.13
C MET A 1 -35.78 -1.36 13.34
N GLU A 2 -35.19 -2.03 14.32
CA GLU A 2 -33.73 -1.99 14.51
C GLU A 2 -33.05 -2.77 13.38
N PRO A 3 -31.87 -2.34 12.90
CA PRO A 3 -31.04 -3.19 12.05
C PRO A 3 -30.56 -4.39 12.89
N PRO A 4 -30.44 -5.60 12.31
CA PRO A 4 -29.89 -6.74 13.03
C PRO A 4 -28.42 -6.47 13.35
N ALA A 5 -28.05 -6.59 14.63
CA ALA A 5 -26.66 -6.57 15.04
C ALA A 5 -25.90 -7.72 14.37
N ALA A 6 -24.93 -7.39 13.50
CA ALA A 6 -24.10 -8.38 12.83
C ALA A 6 -23.34 -9.21 13.88
N ALA A 7 -23.37 -10.54 13.76
CA ALA A 7 -22.71 -11.42 14.70
C ALA A 7 -21.23 -11.55 14.33
N THR A 8 -20.50 -10.43 14.47
CA THR A 8 -19.11 -10.26 14.03
C THR A 8 -18.27 -11.47 14.41
N THR A 9 -17.77 -12.20 13.40
CA THR A 9 -16.69 -13.17 13.59
C THR A 9 -15.58 -12.51 14.39
N ALA A 10 -15.24 -13.05 15.56
CA ALA A 10 -14.41 -12.35 16.53
C ALA A 10 -12.99 -12.05 15.99
N THR A 11 -12.79 -10.82 15.52
CA THR A 11 -11.46 -10.29 15.21
C THR A 11 -10.74 -10.01 16.51
N LYS A 12 -9.73 -10.82 16.81
CA LYS A 12 -8.86 -10.61 17.97
C LYS A 12 -7.78 -9.59 17.59
N ILE A 13 -7.54 -8.61 18.45
CA ILE A 13 -6.49 -7.61 18.24
C ILE A 13 -5.50 -7.73 19.40
N THR A 14 -4.23 -7.91 19.07
CA THR A 14 -3.16 -8.21 20.02
C THR A 14 -2.05 -7.18 19.87
N LYS A 15 -2.04 -6.17 20.74
CA LYS A 15 -0.96 -5.17 20.82
C LYS A 15 0.28 -5.78 21.46
N LYS A 16 1.44 -5.58 20.86
CA LYS A 16 2.73 -5.99 21.44
C LYS A 16 3.48 -4.80 21.99
N HIS A 17 3.88 -4.92 23.25
CA HIS A 17 4.73 -3.97 23.95
C HIS A 17 6.02 -4.65 24.39
N HIS A 18 7.08 -3.88 24.61
CA HIS A 18 8.47 -4.30 24.87
C HIS A 18 8.73 -5.12 26.16
N ARG A 19 7.72 -5.78 26.74
CA ARG A 19 7.85 -6.55 27.99
C ARG A 19 8.61 -7.89 27.83
N HIS A 20 8.92 -8.29 26.60
CA HIS A 20 9.68 -9.50 26.28
C HIS A 20 10.68 -9.26 25.15
N VAL A 21 11.70 -10.12 25.04
CA VAL A 21 12.64 -10.13 23.91
C VAL A 21 11.86 -10.43 22.62
N ASN A 22 11.90 -9.49 21.68
CA ASN A 22 11.19 -9.60 20.41
C ASN A 22 11.83 -10.69 19.54
N ASN A 23 11.01 -11.47 18.81
CA ASN A 23 11.54 -12.37 17.78
C ASN A 23 12.04 -11.52 16.59
N PRO A 24 13.35 -11.51 16.28
CA PRO A 24 13.92 -10.65 15.25
C PRO A 24 13.69 -11.19 13.83
N PHE A 25 13.26 -12.45 13.70
CA PHE A 25 12.83 -13.09 12.47
C PHE A 25 11.33 -13.43 12.55
N PRO A 26 10.43 -12.43 12.51
CA PRO A 26 9.00 -12.68 12.50
C PRO A 26 8.63 -13.53 11.28
N SER A 27 7.97 -14.66 11.49
CA SER A 27 7.46 -15.47 10.38
C SER A 27 6.44 -14.68 9.56
N PRO A 28 6.33 -14.94 8.24
CA PRO A 28 5.22 -14.43 7.43
C PRO A 28 3.88 -14.71 8.12
N PRO A 29 2.93 -13.76 8.12
CA PRO A 29 1.63 -13.99 8.72
C PRO A 29 0.94 -15.20 8.07
N LYS A 30 0.36 -16.09 8.88
CA LYS A 30 -0.46 -17.19 8.37
C LYS A 30 -1.68 -16.59 7.69
N SER A 31 -2.06 -17.14 6.54
CA SER A 31 -3.24 -16.71 5.79
C SER A 31 -4.13 -17.89 5.41
N LEU A 32 -5.34 -17.59 4.93
CA LEU A 32 -6.19 -18.52 4.20
C LEU A 32 -5.37 -19.10 3.04
N PRO A 33 -5.23 -20.44 2.96
CA PRO A 33 -4.47 -21.08 1.90
C PRO A 33 -5.19 -20.89 0.56
N PHE A 34 -4.44 -21.04 -0.53
CA PHE A 34 -4.98 -21.00 -1.88
C PHE A 34 -6.14 -22.00 -2.03
N LEU A 35 -7.36 -21.50 -2.27
CA LEU A 35 -8.55 -22.33 -2.45
C LEU A 35 -8.62 -22.87 -3.88
N THR A 36 -9.01 -24.14 -4.02
CA THR A 36 -9.16 -24.80 -5.32
C THR A 36 -10.28 -25.84 -5.26
N GLY A 37 -11.34 -25.63 -6.03
CA GLY A 37 -12.39 -26.62 -6.24
C GLY A 37 -12.99 -26.54 -7.64
N GLY A 38 -13.88 -27.48 -7.93
CA GLY A 38 -14.48 -27.66 -9.24
C GLY A 38 -15.68 -26.73 -9.48
N LEU A 39 -15.87 -26.34 -10.74
CA LEU A 39 -17.08 -25.69 -11.22
C LEU A 39 -18.13 -26.74 -11.59
N THR A 40 -19.38 -26.42 -11.29
CA THR A 40 -20.58 -27.11 -11.79
C THR A 40 -21.56 -26.05 -12.29
N PHE A 41 -22.53 -26.44 -13.10
CA PHE A 41 -23.55 -25.52 -13.60
C PHE A 41 -24.87 -26.28 -13.85
N ASN A 42 -26.01 -25.60 -13.69
CA ASN A 42 -27.32 -26.20 -13.88
C ASN A 42 -27.65 -26.32 -15.39
N PRO A 43 -27.72 -27.53 -15.98
CA PRO A 43 -27.91 -27.70 -17.42
C PRO A 43 -29.32 -27.32 -17.92
N VAL A 44 -30.26 -27.01 -17.02
CA VAL A 44 -31.63 -26.58 -17.37
C VAL A 44 -31.71 -25.07 -17.62
N THR A 45 -30.94 -24.29 -16.85
CA THR A 45 -30.99 -22.81 -16.84
C THR A 45 -29.75 -22.16 -17.47
N ILE A 46 -28.66 -22.90 -17.61
CA ILE A 46 -27.41 -22.43 -18.21
C ILE A 46 -27.33 -22.94 -19.66
N PRO A 47 -27.02 -22.08 -20.65
CA PRO A 47 -26.96 -22.49 -22.05
C PRO A 47 -26.03 -23.70 -22.30
N PRO A 48 -26.50 -24.75 -23.01
CA PRO A 48 -25.71 -25.95 -23.32
C PRO A 48 -24.71 -25.71 -24.48
N SER A 49 -24.84 -24.60 -25.19
CA SER A 49 -23.88 -24.07 -26.16
C SER A 49 -23.25 -22.76 -25.63
N PRO A 50 -22.14 -22.28 -26.21
CA PRO A 50 -21.60 -20.97 -25.88
C PRO A 50 -22.63 -19.85 -26.12
N ALA A 51 -22.61 -18.82 -25.27
CA ALA A 51 -23.58 -17.71 -25.29
C ALA A 51 -22.93 -16.41 -24.82
N ASP A 52 -23.30 -15.29 -25.45
CA ASP A 52 -22.88 -13.94 -25.07
C ASP A 52 -24.01 -13.22 -24.34
N PHE A 53 -23.68 -12.56 -23.22
CA PHE A 53 -24.57 -11.71 -22.44
C PHE A 53 -24.03 -10.27 -22.47
N PRO A 54 -24.79 -9.25 -22.92
CA PRO A 54 -24.30 -7.88 -22.97
C PRO A 54 -23.98 -7.33 -21.57
N ILE A 55 -22.86 -6.59 -21.48
CA ILE A 55 -22.55 -5.70 -20.36
C ILE A 55 -22.47 -4.30 -20.95
N GLY A 56 -23.52 -3.52 -20.72
CA GLY A 56 -23.75 -2.21 -21.32
C GLY A 56 -23.76 -2.23 -22.84
N ARG A 57 -23.18 -1.18 -23.43
CA ARG A 57 -23.08 -0.99 -24.88
C ARG A 57 -21.81 -1.59 -25.46
N ASP A 58 -20.74 -1.71 -24.67
CA ASP A 58 -19.38 -1.88 -25.18
C ASP A 58 -18.73 -3.20 -24.77
N PHE A 59 -19.29 -3.91 -23.78
CA PHE A 59 -18.75 -5.17 -23.27
C PHE A 59 -19.72 -6.33 -23.44
N ARG A 60 -19.18 -7.54 -23.32
CA ARG A 60 -19.96 -8.77 -23.23
C ARG A 60 -19.32 -9.75 -22.25
N LEU A 61 -20.16 -10.50 -21.56
CA LEU A 61 -19.78 -11.69 -20.81
C LEU A 61 -20.04 -12.90 -21.69
N HIS A 62 -19.00 -13.66 -21.99
CA HIS A 62 -19.08 -14.89 -22.75
C HIS A 62 -19.12 -16.09 -21.79
N TRP A 63 -20.14 -16.95 -21.95
CA TRP A 63 -20.22 -18.26 -21.33
C TRP A 63 -19.83 -19.34 -22.33
N SER A 64 -19.03 -20.31 -21.90
CA SER A 64 -18.77 -21.54 -22.65
C SER A 64 -18.85 -22.76 -21.75
N PRO A 65 -19.74 -23.74 -22.00
CA PRO A 65 -19.83 -24.97 -21.21
C PRO A 65 -18.70 -25.97 -21.52
N LYS A 66 -17.82 -25.67 -22.48
CA LYS A 66 -16.65 -26.51 -22.83
C LYS A 66 -15.68 -26.60 -21.65
N HIS A 67 -14.96 -27.72 -21.57
CA HIS A 67 -13.93 -27.98 -20.55
C HIS A 67 -14.38 -27.78 -19.08
N GLY A 68 -15.67 -28.00 -18.81
CA GLY A 68 -16.25 -27.88 -17.46
C GLY A 68 -16.85 -26.51 -17.12
N GLY A 69 -16.92 -25.58 -18.08
CA GLY A 69 -17.49 -24.25 -17.88
C GLY A 69 -16.42 -23.16 -17.79
N LEU A 70 -16.64 -22.05 -18.48
CA LEU A 70 -15.75 -20.91 -18.59
C LEU A 70 -16.59 -19.64 -18.71
N VAL A 71 -16.19 -18.59 -17.99
CA VAL A 71 -16.72 -17.24 -18.12
C VAL A 71 -15.58 -16.31 -18.52
N SER A 72 -15.80 -15.44 -19.52
CA SER A 72 -14.86 -14.38 -19.86
C SER A 72 -15.56 -13.07 -20.18
N VAL A 73 -14.83 -11.96 -20.07
CA VAL A 73 -15.30 -10.62 -20.43
C VAL A 73 -14.42 -10.11 -21.57
N THR A 74 -15.07 -9.65 -22.65
CA THR A 74 -14.40 -9.03 -23.81
C THR A 74 -15.02 -7.67 -24.10
N HIS A 75 -14.21 -6.77 -24.69
CA HIS A 75 -14.67 -5.49 -25.21
C HIS A 75 -15.02 -5.63 -26.70
N LYS A 76 -16.04 -4.94 -27.18
CA LYS A 76 -16.56 -5.11 -28.56
C LYS A 76 -15.58 -4.68 -29.66
N SER A 77 -14.63 -3.78 -29.38
CA SER A 77 -13.57 -3.42 -30.34
C SER A 77 -12.44 -4.46 -30.45
N ARG A 78 -12.33 -5.38 -29.48
CA ARG A 78 -11.27 -6.39 -29.36
C ARG A 78 -11.87 -7.75 -28.94
N PRO A 79 -12.84 -8.31 -29.69
CA PRO A 79 -13.53 -9.55 -29.31
C PRO A 79 -12.60 -10.76 -29.18
N GLU A 80 -11.44 -10.73 -29.83
CA GLU A 80 -10.38 -11.74 -29.75
C GLU A 80 -9.60 -11.71 -28.42
N ARG A 81 -9.64 -10.60 -27.68
CA ARG A 81 -8.85 -10.40 -26.45
C ARG A 81 -9.76 -10.32 -25.22
N SER A 82 -9.67 -11.36 -24.41
CA SER A 82 -10.27 -11.39 -23.08
C SER A 82 -9.54 -10.45 -22.12
N ILE A 83 -10.27 -9.49 -21.53
CA ILE A 83 -9.73 -8.61 -20.48
C ILE A 83 -9.78 -9.27 -19.09
N TRP A 84 -10.67 -10.25 -18.91
CA TRP A 84 -10.79 -11.09 -17.72
C TRP A 84 -11.42 -12.44 -18.09
N SER A 85 -10.91 -13.54 -17.54
CA SER A 85 -11.42 -14.89 -17.80
C SER A 85 -11.23 -15.81 -16.61
N THR A 86 -12.18 -16.70 -16.35
CA THR A 86 -12.04 -17.75 -15.33
C THR A 86 -11.08 -18.85 -15.80
N VAL A 87 -10.69 -19.74 -14.89
CA VAL A 87 -10.00 -20.99 -15.25
C VAL A 87 -11.06 -22.03 -15.65
N PRO A 88 -10.97 -22.68 -16.83
CA PRO A 88 -11.96 -23.65 -17.27
C PRO A 88 -12.18 -24.79 -16.27
N GLY A 89 -13.44 -25.06 -15.96
CA GLY A 89 -13.87 -26.15 -15.07
C GLY A 89 -13.60 -25.95 -13.58
N GLN A 90 -13.14 -24.76 -13.16
CA GLN A 90 -12.77 -24.48 -11.77
C GLN A 90 -13.60 -23.35 -11.15
N ALA A 91 -13.81 -23.43 -9.84
CA ALA A 91 -14.48 -22.40 -9.08
C ALA A 91 -13.70 -21.08 -9.20
N PHE A 92 -14.44 -20.03 -9.59
CA PHE A 92 -13.94 -18.67 -9.72
C PHE A 92 -14.45 -17.74 -8.61
N VAL A 93 -15.44 -18.19 -7.83
CA VAL A 93 -15.82 -17.63 -6.54
C VAL A 93 -15.70 -18.71 -5.46
N SER A 94 -15.14 -18.34 -4.32
CA SER A 94 -15.06 -19.18 -3.12
C SER A 94 -15.23 -18.31 -1.88
N ALA A 95 -15.58 -18.92 -0.74
CA ALA A 95 -15.80 -18.19 0.51
C ALA A 95 -15.29 -18.96 1.73
N ALA A 96 -14.98 -18.26 2.82
CA ALA A 96 -14.59 -18.90 4.07
C ALA A 96 -15.06 -18.12 5.31
N ALA A 97 -15.17 -18.83 6.43
CA ALA A 97 -15.35 -18.26 7.77
C ALA A 97 -14.08 -18.53 8.59
N VAL A 98 -13.35 -17.47 8.93
CA VAL A 98 -11.98 -17.52 9.43
C VAL A 98 -11.82 -16.62 10.65
N GLU A 99 -11.19 -17.12 11.71
CA GLU A 99 -10.80 -16.25 12.84
C GLU A 99 -9.61 -15.36 12.45
N THR A 100 -9.70 -14.05 12.72
CA THR A 100 -8.66 -13.08 12.35
C THR A 100 -7.95 -12.61 13.61
N GLU A 101 -6.62 -12.65 13.63
CA GLU A 101 -5.80 -11.96 14.63
C GLU A 101 -4.99 -10.84 13.95
N VAL A 102 -5.11 -9.61 14.43
CA VAL A 102 -4.23 -8.51 14.01
C VAL A 102 -3.24 -8.22 15.13
N GLU A 103 -1.94 -8.33 14.83
CA GLU A 103 -0.89 -7.83 15.73
C GLU A 103 -0.44 -6.44 15.29
N GLU A 104 -0.37 -5.51 16.25
CA GLU A 104 0.05 -4.13 16.05
C GLU A 104 1.27 -3.80 16.93
N SER A 105 2.22 -3.05 16.37
CA SER A 105 3.40 -2.53 17.07
C SER A 105 3.91 -1.27 16.35
N ARG A 106 3.61 -0.08 16.88
CA ARG A 106 4.12 1.22 16.39
C ARG A 106 3.97 1.41 14.87
N GLY A 107 2.74 1.36 14.36
CA GLY A 107 2.45 1.50 12.92
C GLY A 107 2.88 0.33 12.04
N SER A 108 3.54 -0.71 12.58
CA SER A 108 3.79 -1.98 11.90
C SER A 108 2.69 -2.99 12.25
N PHE A 109 2.13 -3.68 11.24
CA PHE A 109 0.99 -4.57 11.42
C PHE A 109 1.25 -6.01 10.93
N ALA A 110 0.45 -6.96 11.41
CA ALA A 110 0.42 -8.31 10.90
C ALA A 110 -0.98 -8.93 11.04
N VAL A 111 -1.71 -9.00 9.92
CA VAL A 111 -3.00 -9.68 9.83
C VAL A 111 -2.78 -11.18 9.64
N LYS A 112 -3.31 -11.99 10.56
CA LYS A 112 -3.16 -13.45 10.59
C LYS A 112 -4.52 -14.14 10.54
N ASP A 113 -4.62 -15.15 9.70
CA ASP A 113 -5.75 -16.07 9.66
C ASP A 113 -5.49 -17.27 10.60
N GLY A 114 -6.30 -17.34 11.65
CA GLY A 114 -6.33 -18.38 12.67
C GLY A 114 -7.01 -19.66 12.16
N ASP A 115 -8.02 -20.13 12.86
CA ASP A 115 -8.75 -21.33 12.45
C ASP A 115 -9.75 -21.02 11.32
N VAL A 116 -9.86 -21.96 10.37
CA VAL A 116 -10.80 -21.92 9.25
C VAL A 116 -11.96 -22.84 9.58
N HIS A 117 -13.11 -22.25 9.91
CA HIS A 117 -14.28 -22.98 10.41
C HIS A 117 -15.16 -23.49 9.26
N LEU A 118 -15.24 -22.72 8.18
CA LEU A 118 -15.88 -23.09 6.92
C LEU A 118 -14.97 -22.67 5.78
N ALA A 119 -14.87 -23.51 4.75
CA ALA A 119 -14.29 -23.18 3.46
C ALA A 119 -15.17 -23.78 2.38
N PHE A 120 -15.65 -22.94 1.48
CA PHE A 120 -16.48 -23.27 0.33
C PHE A 120 -15.66 -23.02 -0.92
N ASP A 121 -14.98 -24.08 -1.36
CA ASP A 121 -14.03 -24.13 -2.46
C ASP A 121 -14.65 -24.61 -3.78
N HIS A 122 -15.84 -25.21 -3.75
CA HIS A 122 -16.62 -25.57 -4.93
C HIS A 122 -17.72 -24.55 -5.24
N GLN A 123 -18.08 -24.47 -6.52
CA GLN A 123 -19.07 -23.52 -7.04
C GLN A 123 -20.05 -24.21 -7.99
N SER A 124 -21.33 -23.83 -7.89
CA SER A 124 -22.34 -24.03 -8.93
C SER A 124 -22.71 -22.69 -9.56
N VAL A 125 -22.90 -22.65 -10.88
CA VAL A 125 -23.62 -21.55 -11.55
C VAL A 125 -25.06 -22.02 -11.78
N ASP A 126 -26.00 -21.40 -11.09
CA ASP A 126 -27.41 -21.74 -11.19
C ASP A 126 -28.12 -20.92 -12.28
N GLU A 127 -27.68 -19.68 -12.56
CA GLU A 127 -28.25 -18.81 -13.59
C GLU A 127 -27.22 -17.79 -14.12
N ILE A 128 -27.31 -17.46 -15.42
CA ILE A 128 -26.72 -16.25 -16.00
C ILE A 128 -27.86 -15.51 -16.72
N ARG A 129 -28.12 -14.26 -16.35
CA ARG A 129 -29.14 -13.43 -17.00
C ARG A 129 -28.68 -11.99 -17.20
N VAL A 130 -29.34 -11.30 -18.13
CA VAL A 130 -29.25 -9.85 -18.25
C VAL A 130 -30.25 -9.21 -17.28
N VAL A 131 -29.84 -8.13 -16.62
CA VAL A 131 -30.70 -7.31 -15.74
C VAL A 131 -30.58 -5.82 -16.11
N GLY A 132 -31.63 -5.04 -15.82
CA GLY A 132 -31.79 -3.67 -16.34
C GLY A 132 -32.54 -3.66 -17.67
N SER A 133 -33.05 -2.49 -18.08
CA SER A 133 -33.70 -2.33 -19.39
C SER A 133 -32.66 -2.19 -20.51
N GLU A 134 -32.99 -2.59 -21.74
CA GLU A 134 -32.09 -2.39 -22.90
C GLU A 134 -31.74 -0.90 -23.12
N THR A 135 -32.62 0.00 -22.65
CA THR A 135 -32.47 1.46 -22.68
C THR A 135 -31.55 2.03 -21.60
N GLU A 136 -31.35 1.36 -20.46
CA GLU A 136 -30.66 1.90 -19.27
C GLU A 136 -29.29 1.24 -18.99
N SER A 137 -28.65 0.68 -20.01
CA SER A 137 -27.38 -0.08 -19.95
C SER A 137 -27.54 -1.45 -19.26
N PRO A 138 -27.72 -2.55 -20.02
CA PRO A 138 -27.88 -3.89 -19.46
C PRO A 138 -26.67 -4.33 -18.63
N ALA A 139 -26.88 -5.08 -17.56
CA ALA A 139 -25.82 -5.70 -16.76
C ALA A 139 -25.94 -7.23 -16.80
N ALA A 140 -24.81 -7.94 -16.84
CA ALA A 140 -24.79 -9.40 -16.78
C ALA A 140 -24.68 -9.86 -15.33
N MET A 141 -25.65 -10.66 -14.87
CA MET A 141 -25.69 -11.17 -13.50
C MET A 141 -25.61 -12.69 -13.47
N LEU A 142 -24.66 -13.20 -12.68
CA LEU A 142 -24.49 -14.63 -12.39
C LEU A 142 -24.99 -14.89 -10.98
N THR A 143 -25.79 -15.94 -10.81
CA THR A 143 -26.18 -16.42 -9.48
C THR A 143 -25.87 -17.90 -9.34
N GLY A 144 -25.66 -18.34 -8.11
CA GLY A 144 -25.37 -19.74 -7.83
C GLY A 144 -25.07 -19.98 -6.36
N ARG A 145 -24.42 -21.10 -6.07
CA ARG A 145 -24.02 -21.49 -4.72
C ARG A 145 -22.56 -21.87 -4.63
N VAL A 146 -21.92 -21.47 -3.53
CA VAL A 146 -20.61 -21.98 -3.10
C VAL A 146 -20.81 -22.98 -1.96
N PHE A 147 -20.05 -24.08 -1.98
CA PHE A 147 -20.17 -25.16 -1.00
C PHE A 147 -18.83 -25.86 -0.76
N GLY A 148 -18.71 -26.55 0.37
CA GLY A 148 -17.51 -27.32 0.72
C GLY A 148 -17.68 -28.81 0.43
N ALA A 149 -16.64 -29.46 -0.09
CA ALA A 149 -16.61 -30.92 -0.19
C ALA A 149 -16.30 -31.55 1.18
N ASN A 150 -17.10 -32.55 1.59
CA ASN A 150 -16.89 -33.28 2.84
C ASN A 150 -15.53 -34.00 2.83
N ARG A 151 -14.53 -33.44 3.55
CA ARG A 151 -13.25 -34.12 3.81
C ARG A 151 -13.50 -35.40 4.63
N LYS A 152 -13.61 -36.54 3.94
CA LYS A 152 -13.67 -37.88 4.56
C LYS A 152 -12.42 -38.15 5.40
N ARG A 153 -12.49 -37.81 6.69
CA ARG A 153 -11.53 -38.31 7.69
C ARG A 153 -11.82 -39.80 7.86
N GLN A 154 -10.97 -40.67 7.29
CA GLN A 154 -11.07 -42.12 7.48
C GLN A 154 -10.77 -42.49 8.94
N SER A 155 -11.77 -42.34 9.81
CA SER A 155 -11.78 -42.92 11.14
C SER A 155 -12.40 -44.31 11.09
N LYS A 156 -11.64 -45.34 11.46
CA LYS A 156 -12.18 -46.68 11.68
C LYS A 156 -12.92 -46.73 13.02
N ASN A 157 -14.17 -46.27 13.04
CA ASN A 157 -15.19 -46.83 13.93
C ASN A 157 -16.59 -46.51 13.40
N ARG A 158 -17.51 -47.46 13.61
CA ARG A 158 -18.93 -47.26 13.33
C ARG A 158 -19.51 -46.35 14.40
N ASP A 159 -19.75 -45.09 14.02
CA ASP A 159 -20.95 -44.30 14.34
C ASP A 159 -20.84 -42.96 13.59
N ALA A 160 -21.37 -42.95 12.37
CA ALA A 160 -21.28 -41.79 11.48
C ALA A 160 -22.41 -40.80 11.80
N LEU A 161 -22.14 -39.85 12.70
CA LEU A 161 -22.93 -38.63 12.80
C LEU A 161 -22.71 -37.81 11.53
N PHE A 162 -23.74 -37.77 10.67
CA PHE A 162 -23.75 -36.97 9.45
C PHE A 162 -23.83 -35.48 9.82
N PHE A 163 -22.79 -34.71 9.47
CA PHE A 163 -22.91 -33.25 9.42
C PHE A 163 -23.64 -32.86 8.13
N PRO A 164 -24.63 -31.95 8.21
CA PRO A 164 -25.38 -31.52 7.03
C PRO A 164 -24.49 -30.73 6.07
N HIS A 165 -24.74 -30.89 4.77
CA HIS A 165 -24.09 -30.07 3.76
C HIS A 165 -24.45 -28.59 3.99
N ARG A 166 -23.43 -27.74 4.02
CA ARG A 166 -23.58 -26.28 4.08
C ARG A 166 -23.24 -25.68 2.72
N GLU A 167 -24.10 -24.78 2.26
CA GLU A 167 -23.93 -23.99 1.03
C GLU A 167 -24.30 -22.54 1.31
N ALA A 168 -23.68 -21.60 0.62
CA ALA A 168 -24.08 -20.20 0.61
C ALA A 168 -24.42 -19.77 -0.82
N ARG A 169 -25.48 -18.98 -1.00
CA ARG A 169 -25.77 -18.36 -2.29
C ARG A 169 -24.77 -17.24 -2.55
N TYR A 170 -24.42 -17.03 -3.82
CA TYR A 170 -23.68 -15.85 -4.26
C TYR A 170 -24.41 -15.15 -5.41
N THR A 171 -24.04 -13.90 -5.62
CA THR A 171 -24.36 -13.13 -6.82
C THR A 171 -23.10 -12.42 -7.31
N ILE A 172 -22.89 -12.43 -8.61
CA ILE A 172 -21.89 -11.59 -9.28
C ILE A 172 -22.63 -10.70 -10.27
N LEU A 173 -22.48 -9.39 -10.15
CA LEU A 173 -23.02 -8.43 -11.10
C LEU A 173 -21.87 -7.81 -11.89
N PHE A 174 -21.92 -7.87 -13.22
CA PHE A 174 -21.05 -7.13 -14.13
C PHE A 174 -21.84 -6.02 -14.81
N SER A 175 -21.46 -4.77 -14.58
CA SER A 175 -22.13 -3.58 -15.13
C SER A 175 -21.12 -2.71 -15.88
N GLN A 176 -21.53 -2.09 -16.99
CA GLN A 176 -20.67 -1.12 -17.65
C GLN A 176 -20.69 0.19 -16.87
N THR A 177 -19.51 0.79 -16.67
CA THR A 177 -19.35 2.01 -15.86
C THR A 177 -18.75 3.16 -16.68
N SER A 178 -17.98 2.84 -17.71
CA SER A 178 -17.65 3.74 -18.83
C SER A 178 -17.49 2.89 -20.10
N GLY A 179 -17.25 3.49 -21.27
CA GLY A 179 -16.91 2.74 -22.49
C GLY A 179 -15.61 1.92 -22.39
N ASN A 180 -14.81 2.14 -21.33
CA ASN A 180 -13.53 1.47 -21.10
C ASN A 180 -13.49 0.63 -19.81
N GLU A 181 -14.59 0.58 -19.05
CA GLU A 181 -14.63 -0.04 -17.72
C GLU A 181 -15.89 -0.87 -17.41
N VAL A 182 -15.68 -2.08 -16.92
CA VAL A 182 -16.71 -2.95 -16.35
C VAL A 182 -16.59 -2.96 -14.82
N GLY A 183 -17.57 -2.46 -14.10
CA GLY A 183 -17.69 -2.72 -12.66
C GLY A 183 -18.10 -4.17 -12.39
N PHE A 184 -17.46 -4.80 -11.40
CA PHE A 184 -17.92 -6.07 -10.85
C PHE A 184 -18.24 -5.94 -9.36
N GLU A 185 -19.30 -6.62 -8.93
CA GLU A 185 -19.69 -6.75 -7.53
C GLU A 185 -20.01 -8.20 -7.21
N ILE A 186 -19.46 -8.72 -6.11
CA ILE A 186 -19.68 -10.07 -5.61
C ILE A 186 -20.24 -9.97 -4.20
N ARG A 187 -21.36 -10.66 -3.95
CA ARG A 187 -21.94 -10.84 -2.61
C ARG A 187 -22.07 -12.31 -2.29
N ILE A 188 -21.68 -12.70 -1.08
CA ILE A 188 -21.92 -14.03 -0.52
C ILE A 188 -22.97 -13.90 0.59
N GLY A 189 -24.07 -14.65 0.48
CA GLY A 189 -25.10 -14.71 1.53
C GLY A 189 -24.76 -15.71 2.63
N ASP A 190 -25.62 -15.81 3.63
CA ASP A 190 -25.36 -16.68 4.79
C ASP A 190 -25.33 -18.18 4.46
N PRO A 191 -24.50 -18.98 5.15
CA PRO A 191 -24.49 -20.43 5.01
C PRO A 191 -25.81 -21.07 5.45
N ASN A 192 -26.54 -21.65 4.50
CA ASN A 192 -27.72 -22.45 4.77
C ASN A 192 -27.33 -23.89 5.12
N VAL A 193 -28.12 -24.51 6.01
CA VAL A 193 -28.00 -25.91 6.40
C VAL A 193 -28.97 -26.74 5.58
N ILE A 194 -28.48 -27.57 4.65
CA ILE A 194 -29.34 -28.46 3.87
C ILE A 194 -29.76 -29.65 4.73
N GLY A 195 -30.99 -29.61 5.23
CA GLY A 195 -31.65 -30.77 5.80
C GLY A 195 -32.15 -31.71 4.70
N ILE A 196 -31.68 -32.96 4.68
CA ILE A 196 -32.23 -33.99 3.80
C ILE A 196 -33.63 -34.36 4.31
N GLN A 197 -34.69 -33.84 3.66
CA GLN A 197 -36.02 -34.40 3.82
C GLN A 197 -36.02 -35.81 3.21
N ASN A 198 -36.19 -36.82 4.05
CA ASN A 198 -36.24 -38.21 3.63
C ASN A 198 -37.70 -38.55 3.25
N PRO A 199 -38.04 -38.80 1.97
CA PRO A 199 -39.43 -38.94 1.52
C PRO A 199 -40.00 -40.35 1.78
N GLU A 200 -39.82 -40.89 3.00
CA GLU A 200 -40.30 -42.22 3.35
C GLU A 200 -40.61 -42.36 4.85
N SER A 201 -41.85 -42.02 5.25
CA SER A 201 -42.40 -42.41 6.57
C SER A 201 -43.92 -42.66 6.54
N GLY A 202 -44.39 -43.27 5.44
CA GLY A 202 -45.78 -43.70 5.29
C GLY A 202 -46.02 -45.18 5.62
N ARG A 203 -45.71 -45.66 6.84
CA ARG A 203 -46.24 -46.96 7.33
C ARG A 203 -46.22 -47.14 8.85
N ARG A 204 -47.26 -47.83 9.35
CA ARG A 204 -47.59 -48.01 10.78
C ARG A 204 -46.67 -48.98 11.52
N LEU A 205 -46.35 -48.57 12.75
CA LEU A 205 -46.35 -49.34 14.00
C LEU A 205 -46.44 -50.89 13.93
N MET A 206 -45.43 -51.57 14.48
CA MET A 206 -45.66 -52.65 15.44
C MET A 206 -44.60 -52.62 16.55
N ARG A 207 -45.02 -53.02 17.75
CA ARG A 207 -44.29 -52.86 19.02
C ARG A 207 -44.16 -54.24 19.67
N THR A 208 -42.95 -54.76 19.82
CA THR A 208 -42.70 -55.94 20.67
C THR A 208 -41.44 -55.76 21.51
N THR A 209 -41.52 -56.25 22.74
CA THR A 209 -40.55 -56.08 23.84
C THR A 209 -39.48 -57.17 23.83
N SER A 210 -38.24 -56.86 24.25
CA SER A 210 -37.31 -57.88 24.75
C SER A 210 -36.28 -57.32 25.74
N ILE A 211 -35.71 -58.21 26.54
CA ILE A 211 -35.08 -57.94 27.85
C ILE A 211 -33.54 -58.08 27.79
N LYS A 212 -32.86 -57.30 28.65
CA LYS A 212 -31.40 -57.35 28.87
C LYS A 212 -30.87 -58.77 29.14
N LYS A 213 -29.69 -59.11 28.61
CA LYS A 213 -28.77 -60.09 29.22
C LYS A 213 -27.31 -59.76 28.87
N SER A 214 -26.48 -59.52 29.88
CA SER A 214 -25.03 -59.30 29.72
C SER A 214 -24.26 -60.62 29.72
N TRP A 215 -23.21 -60.75 28.90
CA TRP A 215 -22.21 -61.82 29.07
C TRP A 215 -20.78 -61.28 28.95
N LYS A 216 -19.98 -61.52 30.00
CA LYS A 216 -18.53 -61.25 30.04
C LYS A 216 -17.79 -62.27 29.16
N LYS A 217 -16.68 -61.87 28.50
CA LYS A 217 -15.64 -62.81 28.03
C LYS A 217 -14.23 -62.28 28.31
N ALA A 218 -13.41 -63.16 28.88
CA ALA A 218 -12.02 -62.88 29.27
C ALA A 218 -11.02 -63.21 28.14
N LYS A 219 -9.82 -62.62 28.21
CA LYS A 219 -8.73 -62.83 27.23
C LYS A 219 -7.83 -64.03 27.59
N LYS A 220 -7.45 -64.80 26.56
CA LYS A 220 -6.21 -65.59 26.39
C LYS A 220 -5.75 -65.31 24.94
N GLY A 221 -4.48 -65.25 24.52
CA GLY A 221 -3.17 -65.48 25.14
C GLY A 221 -2.19 -66.04 24.08
N LYS A 222 -0.86 -65.87 24.26
CA LYS A 222 0.28 -66.28 23.35
C LYS A 222 0.63 -65.28 22.21
N LYS A 223 1.89 -65.15 21.72
CA LYS A 223 3.26 -65.49 22.22
C LYS A 223 4.34 -64.71 21.40
N LYS A 224 5.35 -64.13 22.07
CA LYS A 224 6.84 -64.17 21.84
C LYS A 224 7.38 -64.47 20.41
N LYS A 225 8.33 -63.71 19.81
CA LYS A 225 9.80 -63.59 20.11
C LYS A 225 10.43 -62.40 19.30
N ARG A 226 11.28 -61.51 19.86
CA ARG A 226 12.79 -61.51 20.00
C ARG A 226 13.51 -60.91 18.75
N LYS A 227 14.54 -60.03 18.78
CA LYS A 227 15.78 -59.90 19.60
C LYS A 227 16.34 -58.43 19.70
N LEU A 228 17.07 -58.14 20.80
CA LEU A 228 18.24 -57.22 21.04
C LEU A 228 18.30 -55.78 20.43
N GLY A 229 18.86 -54.74 21.08
CA GLY A 229 19.38 -54.61 22.46
C GLY A 229 20.36 -53.40 22.68
N PHE A 230 20.42 -52.92 23.94
CA PHE A 230 21.24 -51.89 24.63
C PHE A 230 20.58 -50.48 24.77
N TRP A 231 20.13 -49.98 25.95
CA TRP A 231 20.76 -49.64 27.26
C TRP A 231 21.81 -48.50 27.16
N ARG A 232 21.77 -47.38 27.92
CA ARG A 232 21.22 -47.08 29.28
C ARG A 232 20.65 -45.64 29.43
N SER A 233 19.64 -45.47 30.29
CA SER A 233 19.68 -44.47 31.39
C SER A 233 18.72 -44.87 32.54
N CYS A 234 19.18 -44.66 33.78
CA CYS A 234 18.46 -44.81 35.05
C CYS A 234 18.62 -43.47 35.81
N SER A 235 17.82 -43.06 36.79
CA SER A 235 16.55 -43.55 37.34
C SER A 235 15.97 -42.48 38.28
N TRP A 236 14.64 -42.37 38.37
CA TRP A 236 13.92 -41.58 39.38
C TRP A 236 13.78 -42.31 40.73
N ASN A 237 13.55 -41.55 41.84
CA ASN A 237 12.51 -41.76 42.89
C ASN A 237 12.83 -41.06 44.26
N PRO A 238 11.89 -40.90 45.23
CA PRO A 238 10.49 -40.40 45.11
C PRO A 238 9.88 -39.66 46.37
N ARG A 239 8.59 -39.29 46.27
CA ARG A 239 7.48 -39.32 47.30
C ARG A 239 7.24 -38.20 48.35
N GLY A 240 5.94 -37.92 48.54
CA GLY A 240 5.25 -37.20 49.63
C GLY A 240 4.23 -36.16 49.08
N PHE A 241 2.97 -36.01 49.50
CA PHE A 241 2.13 -36.67 50.53
C PHE A 241 0.61 -36.54 50.17
N ALA A 242 -0.32 -36.93 51.07
CA ALA A 242 -1.79 -36.99 50.94
C ALA A 242 -2.48 -36.39 52.19
N ALA A 243 -3.76 -35.98 52.25
CA ALA A 243 -4.89 -35.78 51.30
C ALA A 243 -5.87 -34.72 51.90
N VAL A 244 -7.06 -34.38 51.36
CA VAL A 244 -8.41 -35.00 51.60
C VAL A 244 -9.49 -34.02 51.07
N THR A 245 -10.70 -34.50 50.74
CA THR A 245 -11.88 -33.72 50.31
C THR A 245 -12.92 -33.51 51.42
N SER A 246 -13.72 -32.42 51.35
CA SER A 246 -15.06 -32.34 51.96
C SER A 246 -16.10 -31.88 50.93
N SER A 247 -17.36 -32.24 51.14
CA SER A 247 -18.44 -32.21 50.15
C SER A 247 -19.62 -31.34 50.60
N GLU A 248 -20.19 -30.59 49.67
CA GLU A 248 -21.59 -30.14 49.69
C GLU A 248 -22.04 -29.85 48.24
N ASP A 249 -23.34 -29.58 48.04
CA ASP A 249 -24.01 -29.27 46.76
C ASP A 249 -24.22 -30.41 45.73
N GLN A 250 -25.12 -31.35 46.08
CA GLN A 250 -25.89 -32.15 45.12
C GLN A 250 -27.36 -31.70 45.05
N GLU A 251 -27.69 -30.51 44.53
CA GLU A 251 -29.11 -30.20 44.24
C GLU A 251 -29.41 -29.14 43.14
N THR A 252 -28.78 -29.23 41.97
CA THR A 252 -29.21 -28.49 40.75
C THR A 252 -29.18 -29.30 39.45
N ALA A 253 -29.03 -30.63 39.51
CA ALA A 253 -28.89 -31.50 38.35
C ALA A 253 -30.22 -32.01 37.76
N ALA A 254 -31.20 -31.11 37.51
CA ALA A 254 -32.50 -31.50 36.94
C ALA A 254 -33.11 -30.52 35.89
N ALA A 255 -32.47 -29.38 35.60
CA ALA A 255 -32.99 -28.37 34.66
C ALA A 255 -32.15 -28.20 33.37
N ALA A 256 -31.04 -28.93 33.21
CA ALA A 256 -30.06 -28.74 32.13
C ALA A 256 -30.18 -29.76 30.98
N ALA A 257 -31.38 -30.25 30.68
CA ALA A 257 -31.60 -31.38 29.75
C ALA A 257 -32.67 -31.12 28.67
N THR A 258 -32.88 -29.86 28.25
CA THR A 258 -33.71 -29.54 27.07
C THR A 258 -33.33 -28.19 26.44
N ALA A 259 -32.08 -28.06 26.01
CA ALA A 259 -31.65 -26.97 25.13
C ALA A 259 -30.77 -27.54 24.01
N THR A 260 -31.42 -28.02 22.94
CA THR A 260 -30.72 -28.46 21.72
C THR A 260 -30.26 -27.23 20.94
N THR A 261 -29.24 -26.53 21.44
CA THR A 261 -28.66 -25.37 20.77
C THR A 261 -28.22 -25.75 19.36
N THR A 262 -28.93 -25.23 18.37
CA THR A 262 -28.51 -25.33 16.97
C THR A 262 -27.13 -24.67 16.86
N PRO A 263 -26.09 -25.33 16.33
CA PRO A 263 -24.75 -24.75 16.30
C PRO A 263 -24.78 -23.50 15.42
N ALA A 264 -24.53 -22.34 16.03
CA ALA A 264 -24.60 -21.04 15.38
C ALA A 264 -23.88 -21.06 14.03
N VAL A 265 -24.57 -20.58 13.00
CA VAL A 265 -23.97 -20.40 11.68
C VAL A 265 -22.95 -19.27 11.81
N ARG A 266 -21.66 -19.60 11.70
CA ARG A 266 -20.61 -18.58 11.61
C ARG A 266 -20.71 -17.91 10.24
N GLU A 267 -20.85 -16.59 10.24
CA GLU A 267 -20.87 -15.75 9.05
C GLU A 267 -19.59 -15.98 8.21
N LEU A 268 -19.72 -15.90 6.88
CA LEU A 268 -18.58 -15.97 5.97
C LEU A 268 -17.93 -14.58 5.92
N ASN A 269 -16.64 -14.51 6.20
CA ASN A 269 -15.89 -13.25 6.31
C ASN A 269 -14.66 -13.22 5.38
N ARG A 270 -14.62 -14.11 4.40
CA ARG A 270 -13.68 -14.08 3.27
C ARG A 270 -14.46 -14.26 1.97
N VAL A 271 -14.29 -13.34 1.02
CA VAL A 271 -14.62 -13.55 -0.40
C VAL A 271 -13.32 -13.79 -1.16
N VAL A 272 -13.34 -14.79 -2.03
CA VAL A 272 -12.18 -15.20 -2.82
C VAL A 272 -12.57 -15.26 -4.30
N VAL A 273 -11.83 -14.56 -5.16
CA VAL A 273 -12.02 -14.60 -6.62
C VAL A 273 -10.82 -15.26 -7.27
N THR A 274 -11.04 -16.21 -8.20
CA THR A 274 -9.97 -16.89 -8.94
C THR A 274 -10.20 -16.78 -10.44
N TYR A 275 -9.20 -16.31 -11.18
CA TYR A 275 -9.26 -16.11 -12.63
C TYR A 275 -7.92 -16.50 -13.30
N SER A 276 -7.94 -16.75 -14.60
CA SER A 276 -6.78 -17.24 -15.35
C SER A 276 -5.73 -16.14 -15.57
N SER A 277 -4.46 -16.53 -15.55
CA SER A 277 -3.31 -15.68 -15.88
C SER A 277 -2.24 -16.52 -16.54
N ASP A 278 -1.48 -15.95 -17.48
CA ASP A 278 -0.48 -16.72 -18.22
C ASP A 278 0.81 -16.91 -17.39
N ARG A 279 1.56 -17.98 -17.65
CA ARG A 279 2.80 -18.31 -16.92
C ARG A 279 3.81 -17.16 -16.94
N ASP A 280 3.91 -16.51 -18.11
CA ASP A 280 4.86 -15.43 -18.42
C ASP A 280 4.24 -14.03 -18.26
N GLU A 281 3.00 -13.94 -17.75
CA GLU A 281 2.34 -12.66 -17.49
C GLU A 281 3.02 -11.95 -16.31
N MET A 282 3.54 -10.75 -16.58
CA MET A 282 4.18 -9.88 -15.59
C MET A 282 3.15 -8.91 -15.03
N PHE A 283 3.21 -8.62 -13.73
CA PHE A 283 2.26 -7.78 -13.00
C PHE A 283 2.98 -6.56 -12.42
N TYR A 284 2.44 -5.35 -12.63
CA TYR A 284 2.98 -4.08 -12.16
C TYR A 284 1.89 -3.26 -11.44
N GLY A 285 2.28 -2.46 -10.45
CA GLY A 285 1.37 -1.62 -9.66
C GLY A 285 1.48 -1.94 -8.17
N PHE A 286 0.33 -2.16 -7.53
CA PHE A 286 0.14 -2.41 -6.10
C PHE A 286 0.45 -1.23 -5.16
N GLY A 287 0.41 -0.01 -5.69
CA GLY A 287 0.76 1.22 -4.97
C GLY A 287 2.23 1.57 -5.11
N GLU A 288 2.75 2.33 -4.15
CA GLU A 288 4.17 2.57 -4.00
C GLU A 288 4.83 1.35 -3.34
N GLN A 289 5.79 0.74 -4.04
CA GLN A 289 6.40 -0.54 -3.67
C GLN A 289 7.92 -0.46 -3.83
N PHE A 290 8.65 -0.75 -2.75
CA PHE A 290 10.07 -0.41 -2.63
C PHE A 290 11.04 -1.55 -2.97
N SER A 291 10.56 -2.79 -3.07
CA SER A 291 11.42 -3.98 -3.28
C SER A 291 11.30 -4.60 -4.68
N HIS A 292 10.16 -4.45 -5.34
CA HIS A 292 9.80 -5.17 -6.56
C HIS A 292 8.96 -4.28 -7.50
N MET A 293 9.30 -4.29 -8.80
CA MET A 293 8.43 -3.77 -9.87
C MET A 293 7.48 -4.84 -10.42
N GLU A 294 7.89 -6.11 -10.36
CA GLU A 294 7.21 -7.25 -10.98
C GLU A 294 6.76 -8.23 -9.89
N PHE A 295 5.48 -8.65 -9.93
CA PHE A 295 4.82 -9.36 -8.83
C PHE A 295 4.35 -10.80 -9.13
N LYS A 296 4.53 -11.34 -10.33
CA LYS A 296 4.25 -12.75 -10.62
C LYS A 296 5.07 -13.66 -9.68
N GLY A 297 4.43 -14.69 -9.14
CA GLY A 297 5.04 -15.56 -8.13
C GLY A 297 4.99 -15.03 -6.70
N LYS A 298 4.42 -13.83 -6.45
CA LYS A 298 4.32 -13.22 -5.11
C LYS A 298 2.90 -13.27 -4.55
N ARG A 299 2.76 -12.98 -3.27
CA ARG A 299 1.48 -12.80 -2.57
C ARG A 299 1.49 -11.42 -1.93
N VAL A 300 0.71 -10.49 -2.47
CA VAL A 300 0.78 -9.05 -2.19
C VAL A 300 -0.34 -8.65 -1.22
N PRO A 301 -0.06 -8.39 0.07
CA PRO A 301 -1.03 -7.82 0.99
C PRO A 301 -1.27 -6.35 0.66
N ILE A 302 -2.52 -5.91 0.77
CA ILE A 302 -2.93 -4.51 0.64
C ILE A 302 -3.36 -4.02 2.02
N PHE A 303 -2.41 -3.36 2.68
CA PHE A 303 -2.62 -2.75 3.99
C PHE A 303 -1.63 -1.60 4.19
N VAL A 304 -2.16 -0.41 4.46
CA VAL A 304 -1.38 0.77 4.82
C VAL A 304 -0.58 0.44 6.10
N GLN A 305 0.69 0.86 6.19
CA GLN A 305 1.50 0.71 7.41
C GLN A 305 2.84 1.46 7.27
N GLU A 306 3.57 1.56 8.38
CA GLU A 306 5.00 1.90 8.36
C GLU A 306 5.78 1.00 7.38
N GLN A 307 6.59 1.59 6.49
CA GLN A 307 7.33 0.80 5.50
C GLN A 307 8.34 -0.17 6.14
N GLY A 308 8.81 0.13 7.36
CA GLY A 308 9.80 -0.64 8.12
C GLY A 308 11.26 -0.35 7.75
N ILE A 309 12.18 -0.69 8.65
CA ILE A 309 13.60 -0.36 8.58
C ILE A 309 14.42 -1.56 8.06
N GLY A 310 14.96 -1.44 6.85
CA GLY A 310 15.75 -2.44 6.14
C GLY A 310 14.93 -3.34 5.23
N ARG A 311 13.65 -3.59 5.55
CA ARG A 311 12.64 -4.22 4.68
C ARG A 311 13.06 -5.58 4.11
N GLY A 312 13.84 -6.34 4.89
CA GLY A 312 14.42 -7.63 4.51
C GLY A 312 15.94 -7.61 4.36
N ASP A 313 16.56 -6.45 4.17
CA ASP A 313 18.02 -6.31 4.10
C ASP A 313 18.66 -6.55 5.49
N GLN A 314 19.60 -7.48 5.54
CA GLN A 314 20.28 -7.92 6.76
C GLN A 314 21.67 -7.28 6.88
N PRO A 315 22.18 -7.04 8.10
CA PRO A 315 21.59 -7.40 9.41
C PRO A 315 20.62 -6.34 9.99
N ILE A 316 20.39 -5.22 9.31
CA ILE A 316 19.59 -4.12 9.88
C ILE A 316 18.14 -4.51 10.18
N THR A 317 17.46 -5.24 9.28
CA THR A 317 16.08 -5.69 9.51
C THR A 317 15.95 -6.55 10.78
N PHE A 318 16.90 -7.48 11.00
CA PHE A 318 16.99 -8.27 12.24
C PHE A 318 17.12 -7.37 13.47
N ALA A 319 18.00 -6.38 13.42
CA ALA A 319 18.26 -5.53 14.57
C ALA A 319 17.11 -4.55 14.87
N ALA A 320 16.45 -4.01 13.82
CA ALA A 320 15.22 -3.24 13.95
C ALA A 320 14.13 -4.07 14.66
N ASN A 321 13.91 -5.32 14.22
CA ASN A 321 12.95 -6.23 14.84
C ASN A 321 13.30 -6.64 16.28
N LEU A 322 14.60 -6.67 16.64
CA LEU A 322 15.06 -6.93 18.00
C LEU A 322 14.71 -5.74 18.93
N VAL A 323 14.98 -4.51 18.48
CA VAL A 323 14.68 -3.27 19.22
C VAL A 323 13.18 -3.00 19.30
N SER A 324 12.42 -3.28 18.24
CA SER A 324 10.98 -3.09 18.19
C SER A 324 10.31 -4.11 17.29
N TYR A 325 9.36 -4.88 17.84
CA TYR A 325 8.74 -5.99 17.11
C TYR A 325 8.15 -5.54 15.77
N ARG A 326 8.57 -6.21 14.69
CA ARG A 326 8.21 -5.96 13.27
C ARG A 326 8.62 -4.60 12.69
N ALA A 327 9.32 -3.74 13.43
CA ALA A 327 9.77 -2.44 12.92
C ALA A 327 10.77 -2.53 11.76
N GLY A 328 11.30 -3.72 11.43
CA GLY A 328 12.11 -3.94 10.24
C GLY A 328 11.28 -4.06 8.94
N GLY A 329 9.97 -4.22 9.01
CA GLY A 329 9.10 -4.45 7.85
C GLY A 329 9.42 -5.74 7.08
N ASP A 330 8.91 -5.82 5.85
CA ASP A 330 9.31 -6.81 4.84
C ASP A 330 9.23 -6.20 3.42
N TRP A 331 9.38 -7.02 2.38
CA TRP A 331 9.40 -6.52 1.00
C TRP A 331 8.08 -5.83 0.58
N SER A 332 6.97 -6.13 1.25
CA SER A 332 5.61 -5.69 0.90
C SER A 332 5.07 -4.54 1.76
N THR A 333 5.75 -4.15 2.84
CA THR A 333 5.30 -3.07 3.74
C THR A 333 5.52 -1.70 3.10
N THR A 334 4.48 -0.86 3.08
CA THR A 334 4.47 0.45 2.40
C THR A 334 3.41 1.39 3.01
N TYR A 335 3.69 2.69 2.97
CA TYR A 335 2.77 3.76 3.35
C TYR A 335 1.61 3.94 2.37
N ALA A 336 1.80 3.57 1.10
CA ALA A 336 0.91 3.93 -0.01
C ALA A 336 0.50 2.73 -0.91
N PRO A 337 -0.02 1.61 -0.36
CA PRO A 337 -0.49 0.49 -1.16
C PRO A 337 -1.74 0.86 -1.95
N SER A 338 -1.95 0.20 -3.09
CA SER A 338 -3.18 0.35 -3.88
C SER A 338 -3.62 -1.02 -4.41
N PRO A 339 -4.89 -1.42 -4.30
CA PRO A 339 -5.38 -2.71 -4.79
C PRO A 339 -5.57 -2.71 -6.32
N PHE A 340 -4.59 -2.20 -7.08
CA PHE A 340 -4.59 -2.02 -8.53
C PHE A 340 -3.37 -2.68 -9.17
N TYR A 341 -3.53 -3.25 -10.36
CA TYR A 341 -2.39 -3.66 -11.20
C TYR A 341 -2.67 -3.51 -12.70
N ILE A 342 -1.60 -3.47 -13.49
CA ILE A 342 -1.59 -3.69 -14.95
C ILE A 342 -0.70 -4.91 -15.27
N THR A 343 -0.98 -5.62 -16.37
CA THR A 343 -0.14 -6.75 -16.82
C THR A 343 0.52 -6.53 -18.16
N SER A 344 1.58 -7.31 -18.43
CA SER A 344 2.23 -7.37 -19.75
C SER A 344 1.33 -7.88 -20.89
N THR A 345 0.11 -8.37 -20.60
CA THR A 345 -0.89 -8.73 -21.63
C THR A 345 -2.02 -7.70 -21.76
N MET A 346 -1.87 -6.53 -21.11
CA MET A 346 -2.85 -5.44 -21.05
C MET A 346 -4.18 -5.84 -20.38
N LYS A 347 -4.13 -6.74 -19.40
CA LYS A 347 -5.20 -6.91 -18.40
C LYS A 347 -4.95 -5.94 -17.25
N SER A 348 -5.99 -5.39 -16.65
CA SER A 348 -5.86 -4.54 -15.46
C SER A 348 -7.13 -4.56 -14.63
N LEU A 349 -6.97 -4.61 -13.31
CA LEU A 349 -8.06 -4.68 -12.35
C LEU A 349 -7.73 -3.85 -11.11
N TYR A 350 -8.75 -3.25 -10.50
CA TYR A 350 -8.65 -2.77 -9.12
C TYR A 350 -9.85 -3.12 -8.25
N LEU A 351 -9.68 -3.15 -6.92
CA LEU A 351 -10.77 -3.24 -5.94
C LEU A 351 -11.18 -1.86 -5.45
N GLN A 352 -12.47 -1.64 -5.19
CA GLN A 352 -12.99 -0.35 -4.72
C GLN A 352 -13.00 -0.21 -3.18
N GLY A 353 -13.23 -1.32 -2.46
CA GLY A 353 -13.33 -1.33 -1.00
C GLY A 353 -11.99 -1.20 -0.25
N TYR A 354 -12.07 -0.86 1.03
CA TYR A 354 -10.93 -0.64 1.94
C TYR A 354 -10.56 -1.87 2.78
N ASN A 355 -11.27 -2.99 2.60
CA ASN A 355 -10.98 -4.24 3.30
C ASN A 355 -9.52 -4.67 3.11
N TYR A 356 -8.89 -5.18 4.17
CA TYR A 356 -7.63 -5.91 4.02
C TYR A 356 -7.79 -6.99 2.95
N SER A 357 -6.97 -6.91 1.92
CA SER A 357 -7.03 -7.79 0.77
C SER A 357 -5.65 -8.34 0.42
N VAL A 358 -5.62 -9.48 -0.27
CA VAL A 358 -4.37 -10.11 -0.68
C VAL A 358 -4.46 -10.65 -2.10
N PHE A 359 -3.56 -10.20 -2.96
CA PHE A 359 -3.44 -10.67 -4.33
C PHE A 359 -2.41 -11.80 -4.38
N ASP A 360 -2.88 -13.05 -4.48
CA ASP A 360 -2.04 -14.24 -4.60
C ASP A 360 -1.75 -14.54 -6.08
N LEU A 361 -0.55 -14.16 -6.50
CA LEU A 361 0.02 -14.35 -7.84
C LEU A 361 1.00 -15.54 -7.87
N THR A 362 1.03 -16.39 -6.84
CA THR A 362 2.02 -17.48 -6.68
C THR A 362 1.84 -18.64 -7.65
N ARG A 363 0.70 -18.69 -8.36
CA ARG A 363 0.38 -19.72 -9.35
C ARG A 363 0.68 -19.23 -10.77
N HIS A 364 1.21 -20.14 -11.59
CA HIS A 364 1.57 -19.79 -12.96
C HIS A 364 0.36 -19.54 -13.86
N ASP A 365 -0.74 -20.28 -13.67
CA ASP A 365 -1.90 -20.34 -14.57
C ASP A 365 -3.11 -19.49 -14.13
N ARG A 366 -3.00 -18.77 -13.00
CA ARG A 366 -4.12 -18.10 -12.34
C ARG A 366 -3.67 -17.05 -11.33
N VAL A 367 -4.61 -16.19 -10.94
CA VAL A 367 -4.54 -15.29 -9.78
C VAL A 367 -5.68 -15.62 -8.83
N GLN A 368 -5.45 -15.44 -7.53
CA GLN A 368 -6.51 -15.48 -6.52
C GLN A 368 -6.50 -14.20 -5.67
N ILE A 369 -7.63 -13.48 -5.64
CA ILE A 369 -7.81 -12.27 -4.83
C ILE A 369 -8.58 -12.62 -3.55
N GLN A 370 -7.89 -12.40 -2.44
CA GLN A 370 -8.24 -12.41 -1.02
C GLN A 370 -9.03 -11.16 -0.58
N SER A 371 -10.29 -11.16 -0.09
CA SER A 371 -10.85 -9.98 0.62
C SER A 371 -11.43 -10.36 1.99
N HIS A 372 -11.14 -9.57 3.02
CA HIS A 372 -11.66 -9.74 4.38
C HIS A 372 -13.03 -9.07 4.53
N GLY A 373 -14.06 -9.79 4.09
CA GLY A 373 -15.48 -9.41 4.16
C GLY A 373 -16.37 -10.48 3.52
N ASN A 374 -17.68 -10.21 3.38
CA ASN A 374 -18.64 -11.04 2.63
C ASN A 374 -19.02 -10.45 1.25
N ARG A 375 -18.43 -9.29 0.90
CA ARG A 375 -18.61 -8.54 -0.34
C ARG A 375 -17.25 -8.22 -0.97
N MET A 376 -17.20 -8.11 -2.29
CA MET A 376 -16.03 -7.62 -3.03
C MET A 376 -16.49 -6.82 -4.25
N GLU A 377 -15.97 -5.61 -4.42
CA GLU A 377 -16.27 -4.70 -5.54
C GLU A 377 -14.97 -4.26 -6.21
N GLY A 378 -15.01 -4.07 -7.53
CA GLY A 378 -13.85 -3.67 -8.32
C GLY A 378 -14.18 -3.32 -9.77
N ARG A 379 -13.14 -3.03 -10.56
CA ARG A 379 -13.24 -2.71 -12.00
C ARG A 379 -12.35 -3.59 -12.89
N ILE A 380 -12.99 -4.10 -13.95
CA ILE A 380 -12.57 -4.49 -15.30
C ILE A 380 -12.00 -3.37 -16.18
N LEU A 381 -10.70 -3.05 -16.20
CA LEU A 381 -10.16 -2.07 -17.16
C LEU A 381 -9.81 -2.71 -18.52
N HIS A 382 -10.34 -2.14 -19.60
CA HIS A 382 -9.87 -2.37 -20.98
C HIS A 382 -8.83 -1.31 -21.35
N GLY A 383 -7.85 -1.64 -22.21
CA GLY A 383 -6.89 -0.70 -22.79
C GLY A 383 -5.90 -1.39 -23.74
N ASP A 384 -5.32 -0.66 -24.69
CA ASP A 384 -4.38 -1.23 -25.67
C ASP A 384 -2.91 -0.98 -25.31
N THR A 385 -2.62 -0.03 -24.42
CA THR A 385 -1.27 0.29 -23.93
C THR A 385 -1.21 0.45 -22.40
N PRO A 386 -0.02 0.33 -21.76
CA PRO A 386 0.12 0.57 -20.32
C PRO A 386 -0.28 1.99 -19.91
N THR A 387 0.07 2.98 -20.74
CA THR A 387 -0.25 4.40 -20.50
C THR A 387 -1.74 4.66 -20.55
N GLU A 388 -2.47 4.05 -21.49
CA GLU A 388 -3.93 4.11 -21.51
C GLU A 388 -4.57 3.49 -20.26
N LEU A 389 -4.02 2.38 -19.74
CA LEU A 389 -4.55 1.74 -18.54
C LEU A 389 -4.36 2.63 -17.30
N ILE A 390 -3.22 3.33 -17.18
CA ILE A 390 -2.99 4.34 -16.14
C ILE A 390 -3.94 5.54 -16.34
N GLU A 391 -4.12 6.00 -17.57
CA GLU A 391 -5.00 7.13 -17.87
C GLU A 391 -6.46 6.83 -17.52
N ARG A 392 -6.94 5.62 -17.83
CA ARG A 392 -8.29 5.14 -17.50
C ARG A 392 -8.45 4.95 -15.99
N PHE A 393 -7.50 4.28 -15.33
CA PHE A 393 -7.49 4.10 -13.89
C PHE A 393 -7.59 5.44 -13.14
N THR A 394 -6.72 6.39 -13.48
CA THR A 394 -6.69 7.72 -12.87
C THR A 394 -7.88 8.60 -13.24
N ALA A 395 -8.51 8.40 -14.40
CA ALA A 395 -9.79 9.05 -14.69
C ALA A 395 -10.89 8.65 -13.71
N SER A 396 -10.83 7.41 -13.20
CA SER A 396 -11.85 6.84 -12.31
C SER A 396 -11.55 7.02 -10.81
N ILE A 397 -10.27 7.02 -10.40
CA ILE A 397 -9.88 7.31 -9.00
C ILE A 397 -9.67 8.80 -8.72
N GLY A 398 -9.34 9.60 -9.74
CA GLY A 398 -8.90 10.99 -9.61
C GLY A 398 -7.42 11.19 -9.97
N ARG A 399 -7.06 12.45 -10.24
CA ARG A 399 -5.71 12.87 -10.67
C ARG A 399 -5.23 14.03 -9.81
N PRO A 400 -3.90 14.18 -9.61
CA PRO A 400 -3.37 15.33 -8.92
C PRO A 400 -3.63 16.62 -9.73
N PRO A 401 -3.71 17.78 -9.07
CA PRO A 401 -3.75 19.07 -9.75
C PRO A 401 -2.45 19.33 -10.52
N MET A 402 -2.46 20.35 -11.37
CA MET A 402 -1.21 21.01 -11.75
C MET A 402 -0.57 21.63 -10.50
N LEU A 403 0.72 21.38 -10.29
CA LEU A 403 1.48 21.96 -9.19
C LEU A 403 1.79 23.45 -9.43
N PRO A 404 1.92 24.26 -8.36
CA PRO A 404 2.42 25.63 -8.49
C PRO A 404 3.74 25.68 -9.26
N LYS A 405 3.89 26.66 -10.15
CA LYS A 405 5.13 26.81 -10.94
C LYS A 405 6.37 26.96 -10.05
N TRP A 406 6.24 27.62 -8.90
CA TRP A 406 7.36 27.86 -7.98
C TRP A 406 7.95 26.56 -7.41
N ILE A 407 7.14 25.58 -6.96
CA ILE A 407 7.65 24.33 -6.36
C ILE A 407 8.43 23.47 -7.36
N LEU A 408 8.09 23.59 -8.65
CA LEU A 408 8.76 22.95 -9.77
C LEU A 408 10.02 23.70 -10.24
N SER A 409 10.23 24.94 -9.81
CA SER A 409 11.18 25.88 -10.44
C SER A 409 12.60 25.88 -9.87
N GLY A 410 12.86 25.16 -8.78
CA GLY A 410 14.14 25.18 -8.07
C GLY A 410 14.19 24.18 -6.90
N ALA A 411 15.29 24.21 -6.16
CA ALA A 411 15.53 23.36 -5.01
C ALA A 411 14.66 23.73 -3.80
N VAL A 412 14.09 22.72 -3.15
CA VAL A 412 13.46 22.85 -1.83
C VAL A 412 14.48 22.51 -0.76
N VAL A 413 14.99 23.53 -0.09
CA VAL A 413 16.03 23.43 0.92
C VAL A 413 15.42 23.00 2.24
N GLY A 414 15.30 21.69 2.45
CA GLY A 414 14.92 21.11 3.73
C GLY A 414 16.06 21.14 4.73
N MET A 415 15.89 21.90 5.80
CA MET A 415 16.87 22.08 6.88
C MET A 415 16.20 22.40 8.22
N GLN A 416 16.99 22.46 9.29
CA GLN A 416 16.56 22.82 10.64
C GLN A 416 17.56 23.79 11.28
N GLY A 417 17.21 24.39 12.41
CA GLY A 417 18.15 25.13 13.27
C GLY A 417 17.74 26.55 13.66
N GLY A 418 16.58 27.04 13.21
CA GLY A 418 16.12 28.39 13.54
C GLY A 418 16.56 29.47 12.55
N THR A 419 16.13 30.71 12.78
CA THR A 419 16.27 31.83 11.84
C THR A 419 17.70 32.05 11.35
N GLU A 420 18.68 32.09 12.25
CA GLU A 420 20.06 32.43 11.87
C GLU A 420 20.76 31.31 11.08
N ALA A 421 20.44 30.05 11.36
CA ALA A 421 20.92 28.92 10.56
C ALA A 421 20.39 29.01 9.11
N VAL A 422 19.09 29.35 8.94
CA VAL A 422 18.50 29.56 7.62
C VAL A 422 19.18 30.71 6.89
N ARG A 423 19.39 31.86 7.55
CA ARG A 423 20.08 33.01 6.94
C ARG A 423 21.53 32.70 6.55
N GLU A 424 22.28 31.98 7.38
CA GLU A 424 23.65 31.55 7.08
C GLU A 424 23.71 30.63 5.84
N ILE A 425 22.85 29.62 5.78
CA ILE A 425 22.80 28.68 4.65
C ILE A 425 22.28 29.36 3.38
N TRP A 426 21.31 30.26 3.49
CA TRP A 426 20.82 31.04 2.37
C TRP A 426 21.90 31.91 1.73
N GLY A 427 22.66 32.68 2.54
CA GLY A 427 23.78 33.48 2.03
C GLY A 427 24.88 32.65 1.37
N LYS A 428 25.15 31.43 1.88
CA LYS A 428 26.04 30.47 1.20
C LYS A 428 25.48 30.03 -0.15
N LEU A 429 24.18 29.76 -0.25
CA LEU A 429 23.55 29.31 -1.49
C LEU A 429 23.43 30.42 -2.55
N GLU A 430 23.21 31.68 -2.14
CA GLU A 430 23.32 32.84 -3.05
C GLU A 430 24.71 32.90 -3.68
N GLY A 431 25.78 32.66 -2.90
CA GLY A 431 27.17 32.64 -3.38
C GLY A 431 27.52 31.54 -4.40
N TYR A 432 26.65 30.52 -4.58
CA TYR A 432 26.79 29.49 -5.62
C TYR A 432 25.75 29.64 -6.74
N GLU A 433 24.92 30.70 -6.67
CA GLU A 433 23.77 30.96 -7.55
C GLU A 433 22.82 29.77 -7.64
N VAL A 434 22.52 29.13 -6.50
CA VAL A 434 21.63 27.97 -6.48
C VAL A 434 20.21 28.40 -6.84
N PRO A 435 19.54 27.77 -7.83
CA PRO A 435 18.12 28.00 -8.07
C PRO A 435 17.32 27.40 -6.91
N ILE A 436 16.89 28.24 -5.96
CA ILE A 436 16.05 27.85 -4.82
C ILE A 436 14.59 28.18 -5.14
N SER A 437 13.66 27.30 -4.77
CA SER A 437 12.21 27.55 -4.80
C SER A 437 11.64 27.83 -3.41
N ALA A 438 12.13 27.10 -2.39
CA ALA A 438 11.68 27.26 -1.02
C ALA A 438 12.71 26.80 0.02
N PHE A 439 12.59 27.29 1.24
CA PHE A 439 13.12 26.61 2.44
C PHE A 439 12.00 25.78 3.08
N TRP A 440 12.28 24.53 3.42
CA TRP A 440 11.38 23.66 4.16
C TRP A 440 11.90 23.44 5.58
N LEU A 441 11.15 23.94 6.56
CA LEU A 441 11.56 24.11 7.95
C LEU A 441 10.65 23.26 8.86
N GLN A 442 10.95 21.96 8.96
CA GLN A 442 10.08 21.06 9.73
C GLN A 442 10.06 21.37 11.24
N ASP A 443 11.12 21.99 11.75
CA ASP A 443 11.27 22.38 13.15
C ASP A 443 10.71 23.77 13.48
N TRP A 444 9.88 24.35 12.60
CA TRP A 444 9.15 25.59 12.83
C TRP A 444 8.30 25.57 14.12
N VAL A 445 7.80 24.39 14.52
CA VAL A 445 7.11 24.12 15.79
C VAL A 445 8.03 23.99 17.02
N GLY A 446 9.34 24.10 16.81
CA GLY A 446 10.35 23.84 17.83
C GLY A 446 10.62 22.36 18.04
N GLN A 447 11.58 22.08 18.93
CA GLN A 447 12.09 20.74 19.21
C GLN A 447 12.08 20.42 20.71
N ARG A 448 12.15 19.13 21.03
CA ARG A 448 12.36 18.58 22.37
C ARG A 448 13.35 17.42 22.31
N GLU A 449 14.23 17.33 23.30
CA GLU A 449 15.12 16.19 23.44
C GLU A 449 14.39 14.96 24.00
N THR A 450 14.70 13.79 23.43
CA THR A 450 14.12 12.51 23.83
C THR A 450 15.19 11.40 23.79
N VAL A 451 14.87 10.22 24.31
CA VAL A 451 15.80 9.07 24.35
C VAL A 451 16.25 8.56 22.97
N ILE A 452 15.60 8.98 21.88
CA ILE A 452 15.99 8.66 20.49
C ILE A 452 16.70 9.83 19.76
N GLY A 453 16.78 11.00 20.40
CA GLY A 453 17.29 12.26 19.85
C GLY A 453 16.24 13.39 19.89
N SER A 454 16.56 14.50 19.23
CA SER A 454 15.64 15.62 19.06
C SER A 454 14.40 15.22 18.25
N GLN A 455 13.23 15.66 18.70
CA GLN A 455 11.92 15.38 18.11
C GLN A 455 11.09 16.67 18.04
N LEU A 456 10.20 16.75 17.06
CA LEU A 456 9.32 17.91 16.88
C LEU A 456 8.26 17.99 17.99
N TRP A 457 7.82 19.22 18.31
CA TRP A 457 6.58 19.44 19.07
C TRP A 457 5.38 19.34 18.12
N TRP A 458 4.56 18.29 18.26
CA TRP A 458 3.35 18.13 17.43
C TRP A 458 2.21 19.00 17.97
N ASN A 459 2.36 20.30 17.76
CA ASN A 459 1.45 21.39 18.11
C ASN A 459 1.76 22.54 17.13
N TRP A 460 0.86 22.76 16.17
CA TRP A 460 1.15 23.42 14.90
C TRP A 460 1.12 24.96 15.00
N GLU A 461 2.06 25.53 15.75
CA GLU A 461 2.28 26.98 15.85
C GLU A 461 3.77 27.34 15.76
N VAL A 462 4.10 28.56 15.30
CA VAL A 462 5.50 29.04 15.21
C VAL A 462 6.15 29.10 16.59
N ASP A 463 7.25 28.38 16.77
CA ASP A 463 8.14 28.50 17.93
C ASP A 463 9.01 29.76 17.80
N ASN A 464 8.61 30.82 18.51
CA ASN A 464 9.23 32.13 18.40
C ASN A 464 10.59 32.23 19.11
N ASP A 465 10.93 31.28 19.99
CA ASP A 465 12.27 31.23 20.61
C ASP A 465 13.30 30.65 19.64
N ARG A 466 12.88 29.69 18.81
CA ARG A 466 13.71 29.07 17.77
C ARG A 466 13.72 29.87 16.47
N TYR A 467 12.58 30.41 16.08
CA TYR A 467 12.38 31.21 14.88
C TYR A 467 12.00 32.66 15.23
N GLY A 468 12.87 33.30 16.02
CA GLY A 468 12.77 34.74 16.29
C GLY A 468 12.78 35.53 14.98
N GLY A 469 11.88 36.50 14.85
CA GLY A 469 11.72 37.27 13.61
C GLY A 469 11.17 36.45 12.43
N TRP A 470 10.26 35.50 12.67
CA TRP A 470 9.68 34.65 11.63
C TRP A 470 9.08 35.44 10.46
N LYS A 471 8.31 36.51 10.73
CA LYS A 471 7.65 37.29 9.67
C LYS A 471 8.66 38.06 8.82
N GLU A 472 9.73 38.54 9.44
CA GLU A 472 10.88 39.15 8.77
C GLU A 472 11.63 38.12 7.92
N LEU A 473 11.88 36.90 8.43
CA LEU A 473 12.50 35.82 7.67
C LEU A 473 11.66 35.43 6.44
N VAL A 474 10.35 35.25 6.60
CA VAL A 474 9.44 34.92 5.49
C VAL A 474 9.41 36.04 4.44
N ARG A 475 9.32 37.30 4.87
CA ARG A 475 9.36 38.46 3.95
C ARG A 475 10.68 38.51 3.18
N ASP A 476 11.82 38.46 3.89
CA ASP A 476 13.14 38.61 3.26
C ASP A 476 13.40 37.51 2.21
N LEU A 477 12.95 36.27 2.48
CA LEU A 477 12.97 35.17 1.50
C LEU A 477 12.01 35.44 0.33
N GLY A 478 10.80 35.92 0.63
CA GLY A 478 9.78 36.30 -0.36
C GLY A 478 10.25 37.39 -1.33
N ASP A 479 11.00 38.39 -0.85
CA ASP A 479 11.61 39.46 -1.64
C ASP A 479 12.62 38.93 -2.69
N ARG A 480 13.10 37.68 -2.54
CA ARG A 480 13.93 36.96 -3.52
C ARG A 480 13.18 35.82 -4.24
N ASN A 481 11.86 35.84 -4.20
CA ASN A 481 10.95 34.83 -4.76
C ASN A 481 11.08 33.43 -4.10
N VAL A 482 11.68 33.32 -2.91
CA VAL A 482 11.84 32.05 -2.18
C VAL A 482 10.71 31.86 -1.17
N ARG A 483 9.97 30.75 -1.28
CA ARG A 483 8.85 30.44 -0.36
C ARG A 483 9.33 29.82 0.95
N VAL A 484 8.51 29.89 1.99
CA VAL A 484 8.68 29.10 3.22
C VAL A 484 7.67 27.97 3.26
N MET A 485 8.16 26.76 3.53
CA MET A 485 7.38 25.56 3.73
C MET A 485 7.61 24.99 5.13
N THR A 486 6.61 24.32 5.70
CA THR A 486 6.64 23.81 7.09
C THR A 486 6.18 22.35 7.18
N TYR A 487 5.73 21.91 8.35
CA TYR A 487 5.39 20.52 8.65
C TYR A 487 4.14 20.46 9.54
N CYS A 488 3.20 19.58 9.22
CA CYS A 488 2.11 19.19 10.10
C CYS A 488 1.73 17.72 9.89
N ASN A 489 1.05 17.14 10.86
CA ASN A 489 0.49 15.80 10.77
C ASN A 489 -0.83 15.73 11.58
N PRO A 490 -1.64 14.66 11.44
CA PRO A 490 -2.95 14.58 12.06
C PRO A 490 -2.93 14.08 13.52
N CYS A 491 -1.74 14.03 14.14
CA CYS A 491 -1.54 13.64 15.52
C CYS A 491 -1.09 14.83 16.37
N LEU A 492 -1.59 14.91 17.60
CA LEU A 492 -1.38 16.02 18.52
C LEU A 492 -0.71 15.50 19.80
N ALA A 493 0.41 16.13 20.17
CA ALA A 493 1.10 15.79 21.41
C ALA A 493 0.57 16.63 22.58
N PRO A 494 0.44 16.06 23.79
CA PRO A 494 0.36 16.84 25.02
C PRO A 494 1.58 17.78 25.12
N THR A 495 1.31 19.05 25.43
CA THR A 495 2.29 20.14 25.34
C THR A 495 2.75 20.68 26.69
N ASP A 496 2.46 20.00 27.80
CA ASP A 496 2.67 20.55 29.16
C ASP A 496 4.07 21.11 29.41
N GLY A 497 5.10 20.43 28.88
CA GLY A 497 6.52 20.85 28.96
C GLY A 497 6.99 21.87 27.91
N LYS A 498 6.13 22.32 26.97
CA LYS A 498 6.45 23.40 26.02
C LYS A 498 6.07 24.74 26.65
N MET A 499 7.09 25.47 27.14
CA MET A 499 6.91 26.71 27.91
C MET A 499 6.41 27.90 27.07
N ASN A 500 6.75 27.93 25.78
CA ASN A 500 6.48 29.04 24.87
C ASN A 500 5.22 28.86 24.00
N ARG A 501 4.38 27.88 24.33
CA ARG A 501 3.13 27.60 23.60
C ARG A 501 2.11 28.72 23.81
N LYS A 502 1.43 29.17 22.76
CA LYS A 502 0.26 30.07 22.88
C LYS A 502 -1.02 29.25 22.97
N ARG A 503 -1.05 28.09 22.31
CA ARG A 503 -2.20 27.18 22.26
C ARG A 503 -1.80 25.74 22.59
N SER A 504 -2.76 24.94 23.02
CA SER A 504 -2.60 23.49 23.14
C SER A 504 -3.61 22.80 22.25
N HIS A 505 -3.17 22.49 21.03
CA HIS A 505 -4.00 21.84 20.02
C HIS A 505 -4.61 20.52 20.53
N PHE A 506 -3.85 19.76 21.33
CA PHE A 506 -4.33 18.51 21.95
C PHE A 506 -5.49 18.75 22.93
N GLU A 507 -5.39 19.72 23.85
CA GLU A 507 -6.47 19.99 24.81
C GLU A 507 -7.69 20.66 24.15
N GLU A 508 -7.50 21.44 23.09
CA GLU A 508 -8.60 21.94 22.26
C GLU A 508 -9.36 20.81 21.56
N ALA A 509 -8.64 19.91 20.87
CA ALA A 509 -9.23 18.77 20.17
C ALA A 509 -9.95 17.81 21.14
N LYS A 510 -9.36 17.57 22.32
CA LYS A 510 -9.96 16.79 23.41
C LYS A 510 -11.23 17.46 23.96
N LYS A 511 -11.24 18.79 24.15
CA LYS A 511 -12.43 19.55 24.59
C LYS A 511 -13.55 19.56 23.53
N LEU A 512 -13.20 19.52 22.25
CA LEU A 512 -14.15 19.45 21.14
C LEU A 512 -14.66 18.02 20.85
N ASP A 513 -14.10 17.02 21.52
CA ASP A 513 -14.38 15.58 21.36
C ASP A 513 -14.07 15.05 19.93
N ILE A 514 -13.01 15.57 19.31
CA ILE A 514 -12.59 15.26 17.93
C ILE A 514 -11.34 14.37 17.81
N LEU A 515 -10.97 13.69 18.90
CA LEU A 515 -9.88 12.72 18.90
C LEU A 515 -10.45 11.30 18.73
N VAL A 516 -9.71 10.45 18.00
CA VAL A 516 -9.98 9.00 17.91
C VAL A 516 -10.06 8.41 19.31
N LYS A 517 -11.01 7.50 19.55
CA LYS A 517 -11.27 6.94 20.88
C LYS A 517 -10.83 5.49 21.02
N ASP A 518 -10.56 5.08 22.25
CA ASP A 518 -10.44 3.67 22.61
C ASP A 518 -11.82 3.05 22.91
N ARG A 519 -11.82 1.80 23.39
CA ARG A 519 -13.04 1.03 23.69
C ARG A 519 -13.75 1.49 24.97
N ASP A 520 -13.07 2.25 25.81
CA ASP A 520 -13.60 2.85 27.04
C ASP A 520 -14.10 4.29 26.78
N GLY A 521 -14.13 4.71 25.51
CA GLY A 521 -14.59 6.03 25.06
C GLY A 521 -13.63 7.18 25.39
N GLN A 522 -12.40 6.88 25.84
CA GLN A 522 -11.38 7.89 26.13
C GLN A 522 -10.56 8.22 24.88
N PRO A 523 -9.91 9.41 24.81
CA PRO A 523 -8.99 9.72 23.73
C PRO A 523 -7.89 8.67 23.60
N TYR A 524 -7.78 8.07 22.42
CA TYR A 524 -6.81 7.02 22.14
C TYR A 524 -5.40 7.63 22.10
N MET A 525 -4.58 7.28 23.09
CA MET A 525 -3.19 7.75 23.19
C MET A 525 -2.23 6.79 22.47
N VAL A 526 -2.04 7.01 21.17
CA VAL A 526 -1.17 6.20 20.30
C VAL A 526 0.30 6.31 20.78
N PRO A 527 0.97 5.20 21.13
CA PRO A 527 2.38 5.25 21.56
C PRO A 527 3.33 5.41 20.37
N ASN A 528 3.81 6.64 20.15
CA ASN A 528 4.94 6.87 19.25
C ASN A 528 6.27 6.47 19.94
N THR A 529 7.39 6.57 19.22
CA THR A 529 8.71 6.05 19.61
C THR A 529 9.22 6.64 20.93
N ALA A 530 8.88 7.90 21.23
CA ALA A 530 9.33 8.63 22.43
C ALA A 530 8.21 9.23 23.32
N PHE A 531 6.99 9.39 22.81
CA PHE A 531 5.85 10.01 23.52
C PHE A 531 4.53 9.46 22.97
N SER A 532 3.43 9.59 23.71
CA SER A 532 2.09 9.27 23.20
C SER A 532 1.39 10.50 22.60
N VAL A 533 0.50 10.27 21.65
CA VAL A 533 -0.24 11.31 20.92
C VAL A 533 -1.72 10.98 20.81
N GLY A 534 -2.57 12.00 20.78
CA GLY A 534 -3.96 11.83 20.32
C GLY A 534 -4.00 11.99 18.79
N MET A 535 -4.78 11.15 18.11
CA MET A 535 -4.98 11.23 16.67
C MET A 535 -6.34 11.89 16.38
N LEU A 536 -6.44 12.74 15.37
CA LEU A 536 -7.70 13.38 14.99
C LEU A 536 -8.67 12.37 14.37
N ASP A 537 -9.94 12.43 14.75
CA ASP A 537 -10.98 11.64 14.10
C ASP A 537 -11.60 12.43 12.95
N PHE A 538 -11.04 12.28 11.73
CA PHE A 538 -11.60 12.92 10.53
C PHE A 538 -12.97 12.37 10.09
N THR A 539 -13.50 11.33 10.75
CA THR A 539 -14.91 10.93 10.58
C THR A 539 -15.87 11.83 11.38
N HIS A 540 -15.36 12.53 12.40
CA HIS A 540 -16.14 13.48 13.18
C HIS A 540 -16.32 14.82 12.42
N PRO A 541 -17.56 15.34 12.25
CA PRO A 541 -17.87 16.45 11.34
C PRO A 541 -17.17 17.78 11.66
N LYS A 542 -16.71 17.98 12.91
CA LYS A 542 -15.95 19.18 13.31
C LYS A 542 -14.43 19.08 13.09
N ALA A 543 -13.88 17.87 12.92
CA ALA A 543 -12.43 17.66 12.95
C ALA A 543 -11.72 18.29 11.74
N ALA A 544 -12.29 18.10 10.55
CA ALA A 544 -11.83 18.73 9.32
C ALA A 544 -11.82 20.27 9.46
N SER A 545 -12.96 20.88 9.80
CA SER A 545 -13.08 22.34 9.93
C SER A 545 -12.11 22.94 10.97
N TRP A 546 -11.93 22.26 12.11
CA TRP A 546 -10.96 22.69 13.13
C TRP A 546 -9.52 22.62 12.60
N PHE A 547 -9.15 21.55 11.88
CA PHE A 547 -7.80 21.45 11.31
C PHE A 547 -7.56 22.43 10.15
N LYS A 548 -8.57 22.71 9.32
CA LYS A 548 -8.48 23.75 8.28
C LYS A 548 -8.21 25.14 8.88
N GLN A 549 -8.71 25.43 10.09
CA GLN A 549 -8.37 26.66 10.80
C GLN A 549 -6.89 26.70 11.24
N VAL A 550 -6.31 25.56 11.62
CA VAL A 550 -4.86 25.45 11.91
C VAL A 550 -4.04 25.67 10.63
N LEU A 551 -4.43 25.06 9.51
CA LEU A 551 -3.79 25.31 8.20
C LEU A 551 -3.93 26.77 7.75
N LYS A 552 -5.07 27.42 8.03
CA LYS A 552 -5.24 28.86 7.80
C LYS A 552 -4.23 29.68 8.58
N GLU A 553 -4.03 29.40 9.87
CA GLU A 553 -3.07 30.12 10.71
C GLU A 553 -1.62 29.95 10.19
N MET A 554 -1.26 28.76 9.71
CA MET A 554 0.04 28.53 9.03
C MET A 554 0.21 29.45 7.81
N VAL A 555 -0.80 29.54 6.94
CA VAL A 555 -0.74 30.35 5.71
C VAL A 555 -0.81 31.86 6.00
N ASP A 556 -1.55 32.28 7.03
CA ASP A 556 -1.60 33.66 7.51
C ASP A 556 -0.27 34.11 8.14
N ASP A 557 0.53 33.19 8.70
CA ASP A 557 1.93 33.39 9.07
C ASP A 557 2.92 33.25 7.88
N GLY A 558 2.41 33.22 6.65
CA GLY A 558 3.18 33.34 5.41
C GLY A 558 3.71 32.03 4.83
N VAL A 559 3.30 30.88 5.37
CA VAL A 559 3.61 29.57 4.79
C VAL A 559 2.96 29.43 3.41
N ARG A 560 3.67 28.78 2.46
CA ARG A 560 3.16 28.45 1.11
C ARG A 560 3.15 26.97 0.80
N GLY A 561 3.68 26.13 1.69
CA GLY A 561 3.45 24.69 1.59
C GLY A 561 3.92 23.91 2.79
N TRP A 562 3.61 22.63 2.86
CA TRP A 562 3.98 21.81 4.01
C TRP A 562 4.13 20.32 3.68
N MET A 563 4.93 19.63 4.48
CA MET A 563 4.80 18.19 4.62
C MET A 563 3.51 17.93 5.43
N ALA A 564 2.57 17.19 4.85
CA ALA A 564 1.38 16.65 5.50
C ALA A 564 1.66 15.17 5.82
N ASP A 565 2.44 14.96 6.88
CA ASP A 565 3.03 13.67 7.26
C ASP A 565 1.99 12.72 7.91
N PHE A 566 2.36 11.45 8.07
CA PHE A 566 1.55 10.35 8.59
C PHE A 566 0.25 10.09 7.79
N GLY A 567 -0.56 9.17 8.32
CA GLY A 567 -1.81 8.67 7.76
C GLY A 567 -1.96 7.17 8.02
N GLU A 568 -0.84 6.46 8.07
CA GLU A 568 -0.70 5.02 8.33
C GLU A 568 -0.88 4.58 9.80
N GLY A 569 -1.14 5.52 10.71
CA GLY A 569 -1.09 5.29 12.15
C GLY A 569 -2.42 4.92 12.81
N LEU A 570 -3.54 4.84 12.08
CA LEU A 570 -4.86 4.68 12.71
C LEU A 570 -4.97 3.33 13.44
N PRO A 571 -5.30 3.27 14.73
CA PRO A 571 -5.37 1.99 15.42
C PRO A 571 -6.51 1.09 14.93
N VAL A 572 -6.21 -0.18 14.69
CA VAL A 572 -7.20 -1.15 14.18
C VAL A 572 -8.24 -1.59 15.22
N ASP A 573 -8.08 -1.19 16.49
CA ASP A 573 -9.06 -1.36 17.56
C ASP A 573 -9.63 -0.04 18.10
N ALA A 574 -9.48 1.04 17.34
CA ALA A 574 -10.10 2.33 17.62
C ALA A 574 -11.64 2.29 17.56
N THR A 575 -12.25 3.25 18.24
CA THR A 575 -13.66 3.63 18.10
C THR A 575 -13.70 5.00 17.41
N LEU A 576 -14.45 5.11 16.32
CA LEU A 576 -14.59 6.30 15.49
C LEU A 576 -16.02 6.84 15.57
N PHE A 577 -16.19 8.14 15.33
CA PHE A 577 -17.50 8.80 15.27
C PHE A 577 -18.42 8.22 14.18
N SER A 578 -17.86 7.70 13.07
CA SER A 578 -18.63 7.01 12.02
C SER A 578 -19.18 5.65 12.40
N GLU A 579 -18.75 5.06 13.52
CA GLU A 579 -19.01 3.65 13.90
C GLU A 579 -18.56 2.61 12.85
N GLU A 580 -17.73 3.01 11.88
CA GLU A 580 -17.29 2.12 10.79
C GLU A 580 -16.24 1.09 11.27
N CYS A 581 -16.01 0.04 10.46
CA CYS A 581 -14.99 -0.96 10.76
C CYS A 581 -13.59 -0.32 10.83
N PRO A 582 -12.87 -0.36 11.98
CA PRO A 582 -11.60 0.35 12.13
C PRO A 582 -10.47 -0.19 11.22
N ILE A 583 -10.58 -1.44 10.74
CA ILE A 583 -9.63 -2.01 9.76
C ILE A 583 -9.86 -1.43 8.35
N GLU A 584 -11.10 -1.12 7.99
CA GLU A 584 -11.42 -0.44 6.71
C GLU A 584 -11.09 1.06 6.82
N ALA A 585 -11.45 1.69 7.94
CA ALA A 585 -11.08 3.06 8.25
C ALA A 585 -9.56 3.27 8.22
N HIS A 586 -8.77 2.28 8.68
CA HIS A 586 -7.31 2.34 8.65
C HIS A 586 -6.76 2.57 7.24
N ASN A 587 -7.19 1.76 6.27
CA ASN A 587 -6.80 1.93 4.87
C ASN A 587 -7.38 3.23 4.25
N ARG A 588 -8.53 3.70 4.74
CA ARG A 588 -9.19 4.93 4.27
C ARG A 588 -8.60 6.23 4.85
N TYR A 589 -7.93 6.15 6.01
CA TYR A 589 -7.48 7.32 6.75
C TYR A 589 -6.51 8.24 5.99
N PRO A 590 -5.51 7.73 5.22
CA PRO A 590 -4.65 8.59 4.40
C PRO A 590 -5.43 9.42 3.38
N GLU A 591 -6.54 8.91 2.83
CA GLU A 591 -7.38 9.64 1.90
C GLU A 591 -8.17 10.75 2.58
N LEU A 592 -8.71 10.50 3.79
CA LEU A 592 -9.36 11.53 4.61
C LEU A 592 -8.39 12.65 4.99
N TRP A 593 -7.17 12.29 5.37
CA TRP A 593 -6.12 13.25 5.70
C TRP A 593 -5.72 14.09 4.46
N ALA A 594 -5.55 13.46 3.30
CA ALA A 594 -5.30 14.16 2.04
C ALA A 594 -6.46 15.10 1.65
N GLN A 595 -7.70 14.65 1.83
CA GLN A 595 -8.91 15.43 1.52
C GLN A 595 -8.99 16.72 2.35
N VAL A 596 -8.73 16.66 3.66
CA VAL A 596 -8.75 17.87 4.53
C VAL A 596 -7.75 18.93 4.05
N ASN A 597 -6.52 18.52 3.69
CA ASN A 597 -5.51 19.42 3.14
C ASN A 597 -5.91 19.95 1.75
N ARG A 598 -6.47 19.09 0.90
CA ARG A 598 -6.89 19.45 -0.47
C ARG A 598 -7.99 20.50 -0.48
N GLU A 599 -9.06 20.25 0.27
CA GLU A 599 -10.20 21.14 0.37
C GLU A 599 -9.78 22.50 0.93
N PHE A 600 -8.87 22.53 1.91
CA PHE A 600 -8.31 23.80 2.42
C PHE A 600 -7.61 24.61 1.32
N VAL A 601 -6.78 23.97 0.49
CA VAL A 601 -6.09 24.66 -0.62
C VAL A 601 -7.09 25.18 -1.66
N GLU A 602 -8.13 24.42 -1.98
CA GLU A 602 -9.18 24.82 -2.92
C GLU A 602 -10.07 25.95 -2.37
N GLU A 603 -10.46 25.88 -1.09
CA GLU A 603 -11.20 26.94 -0.38
C GLU A 603 -10.38 28.23 -0.28
N TRP A 604 -9.11 28.12 0.12
CA TRP A 604 -8.20 29.27 0.22
C TRP A 604 -8.02 29.97 -1.13
N LYS A 605 -7.83 29.19 -2.21
CA LYS A 605 -7.73 29.74 -3.57
C LYS A 605 -9.03 30.43 -3.98
N SER A 606 -10.18 29.80 -3.75
CA SER A 606 -11.49 30.33 -4.15
C SER A 606 -11.84 31.65 -3.46
N ASN A 607 -11.39 31.84 -2.22
CA ASN A 607 -11.61 33.07 -1.45
C ASN A 607 -10.73 34.26 -1.89
N ARG A 608 -9.70 34.04 -2.71
CA ARG A 608 -8.78 35.08 -3.19
C ARG A 608 -9.13 35.66 -4.57
N GLY A 609 -10.03 35.02 -5.32
CA GLY A 609 -10.41 35.43 -6.68
C GLY A 609 -9.43 34.96 -7.76
N GLU A 610 -9.78 35.16 -9.03
CA GLU A 610 -8.97 34.71 -10.18
C GLU A 610 -7.81 35.66 -10.53
N GLU A 611 -7.81 36.89 -9.99
CA GLU A 611 -6.81 37.92 -10.28
C GLU A 611 -5.53 37.79 -9.44
N ASP A 612 -5.53 36.95 -8.40
CA ASP A 612 -4.37 36.76 -7.52
C ASP A 612 -3.33 35.81 -8.14
N GLU A 613 -2.06 36.24 -8.07
CA GLU A 613 -0.95 35.66 -8.84
C GLU A 613 -0.71 34.17 -8.56
N GLU A 614 -0.52 33.40 -9.65
CA GLU A 614 -0.19 31.97 -9.64
C GLU A 614 1.06 31.66 -8.78
N GLU A 615 1.92 32.67 -8.58
CA GLU A 615 3.13 32.66 -7.77
C GLU A 615 2.90 32.34 -6.28
N ASP A 616 1.71 32.64 -5.76
CA ASP A 616 1.40 32.56 -4.31
C ASP A 616 0.61 31.28 -3.94
N SER A 617 0.39 30.39 -4.91
CA SER A 617 -0.39 29.16 -4.76
C SER A 617 0.20 28.17 -3.74
N LEU A 618 -0.66 27.54 -2.94
CA LEU A 618 -0.27 26.57 -1.91
C LEU A 618 0.05 25.17 -2.48
N VAL A 619 0.90 24.41 -1.79
CA VAL A 619 1.18 22.99 -2.08
C VAL A 619 1.48 22.20 -0.79
N PHE A 620 1.00 20.96 -0.70
CA PHE A 620 1.42 20.02 0.35
C PHE A 620 1.91 18.70 -0.23
N PHE A 621 2.69 17.95 0.55
CA PHE A 621 3.18 16.63 0.16
C PHE A 621 3.05 15.57 1.26
N MET A 622 2.78 14.33 0.87
CA MET A 622 2.39 13.22 1.77
C MET A 622 3.13 11.92 1.45
N ARG A 623 3.33 11.05 2.46
CA ARG A 623 3.83 9.67 2.28
C ARG A 623 2.73 8.63 2.26
N ALA A 624 1.74 8.78 3.14
CA ALA A 624 0.65 7.82 3.28
C ALA A 624 -0.35 7.96 2.14
N GLY A 625 -0.85 6.82 1.66
CA GLY A 625 -1.83 6.82 0.59
C GLY A 625 -2.64 5.52 0.51
N PHE A 626 -3.77 5.61 -0.19
CA PHE A 626 -4.51 4.46 -0.67
C PHE A 626 -5.06 4.77 -2.07
N ARG A 627 -5.98 3.95 -2.57
CA ARG A 627 -6.45 3.95 -3.95
C ARG A 627 -6.85 5.34 -4.49
N ASP A 628 -7.62 6.12 -3.75
CA ASP A 628 -8.13 7.43 -4.17
C ASP A 628 -7.27 8.61 -3.69
N SER A 629 -6.15 8.36 -3.01
CA SER A 629 -5.22 9.41 -2.59
C SER A 629 -4.73 10.31 -3.74
N PRO A 630 -4.48 9.82 -4.97
CA PRO A 630 -4.15 10.69 -6.12
C PRO A 630 -5.20 11.75 -6.48
N LYS A 631 -6.46 11.61 -6.04
CA LYS A 631 -7.51 12.63 -6.20
C LYS A 631 -7.28 13.86 -5.33
N TYR A 632 -6.75 13.66 -4.14
CA TYR A 632 -6.66 14.69 -3.09
C TYR A 632 -5.22 15.16 -2.89
N GLY A 633 -4.24 14.25 -2.91
CA GLY A 633 -2.82 14.59 -2.76
C GLY A 633 -2.31 15.44 -3.92
N MET A 634 -1.61 16.54 -3.60
CA MET A 634 -1.00 17.41 -4.63
C MET A 634 0.37 16.89 -5.10
N LEU A 635 1.15 16.36 -4.17
CA LEU A 635 2.48 15.81 -4.36
C LEU A 635 2.68 14.68 -3.36
N PHE A 636 3.41 13.64 -3.74
CA PHE A 636 3.82 12.57 -2.83
C PHE A 636 5.32 12.62 -2.58
N TRP A 637 5.75 12.02 -1.48
CA TRP A 637 7.14 11.60 -1.28
C TRP A 637 7.22 10.19 -0.74
N GLU A 638 8.28 9.49 -1.09
CA GLU A 638 8.49 8.05 -0.85
C GLU A 638 8.61 7.64 0.64
N GLY A 639 8.50 8.55 1.60
CA GLY A 639 8.70 8.24 3.02
C GLY A 639 10.18 8.02 3.41
N ASP A 640 10.38 7.17 4.42
CA ASP A 640 11.56 7.20 5.29
C ASP A 640 12.69 6.24 4.86
N GLN A 641 13.19 6.30 3.62
CA GLN A 641 14.29 5.41 3.20
C GLN A 641 15.51 5.52 4.13
N MET A 642 16.22 4.41 4.36
CA MET A 642 17.50 4.50 5.08
C MET A 642 18.56 5.26 4.28
N VAL A 643 19.51 5.83 5.03
CA VAL A 643 20.76 6.42 4.52
C VAL A 643 21.74 5.36 4.00
N SER A 644 21.29 4.52 3.05
CA SER A 644 21.97 3.29 2.63
C SER A 644 22.01 3.07 1.10
N TRP A 645 22.91 2.18 0.67
CA TRP A 645 22.99 1.63 -0.70
C TRP A 645 22.23 0.30 -0.86
N GLN A 646 21.45 -0.09 0.16
CA GLN A 646 20.79 -1.40 0.21
C GLN A 646 19.61 -1.46 -0.78
N ARG A 647 19.11 -2.67 -1.02
CA ARG A 647 18.20 -2.94 -2.15
C ARG A 647 16.76 -2.55 -1.84
N ASN A 648 16.31 -2.86 -0.63
CA ASN A 648 14.90 -2.83 -0.23
C ASN A 648 14.55 -1.57 0.58
N ASP A 649 15.56 -0.87 1.11
CA ASP A 649 15.39 0.34 1.92
C ASP A 649 16.64 1.26 1.81
N GLY A 650 16.93 1.71 0.60
CA GLY A 650 18.05 2.60 0.28
C GLY A 650 17.84 3.29 -1.06
N ILE A 651 18.89 3.90 -1.63
CA ILE A 651 18.79 4.65 -2.90
C ILE A 651 18.21 3.81 -4.06
N LYS A 652 18.38 2.49 -4.05
CA LYS A 652 17.75 1.58 -5.03
C LYS A 652 16.23 1.53 -4.86
N SER A 653 15.76 1.42 -3.62
CA SER A 653 14.33 1.35 -3.31
C SER A 653 13.59 2.63 -3.66
N ALA A 654 14.27 3.79 -3.54
CA ALA A 654 13.80 5.09 -4.01
C ALA A 654 13.68 5.23 -5.54
N VAL A 655 14.20 4.27 -6.31
CA VAL A 655 13.87 4.18 -7.74
C VAL A 655 12.71 3.21 -7.97
N VAL A 656 12.57 2.17 -7.16
CA VAL A 656 11.42 1.23 -7.27
C VAL A 656 10.12 1.91 -6.83
N GLY A 657 10.13 2.71 -5.75
CA GLY A 657 8.97 3.44 -5.25
C GLY A 657 8.42 4.44 -6.27
N LEU A 658 9.25 5.37 -6.75
CA LEU A 658 8.91 6.30 -7.84
C LEU A 658 8.24 5.62 -9.04
N LEU A 659 8.75 4.47 -9.48
CA LEU A 659 8.28 3.79 -10.69
C LEU A 659 7.01 2.96 -10.44
N SER A 660 6.89 2.30 -9.29
CA SER A 660 5.69 1.52 -8.92
C SER A 660 4.53 2.41 -8.49
N GLY A 661 4.80 3.45 -7.71
CA GLY A 661 3.87 4.51 -7.36
C GLY A 661 3.37 5.22 -8.60
N GLY A 662 4.27 5.57 -9.54
CA GLY A 662 3.91 6.16 -10.82
C GLY A 662 3.01 5.28 -11.69
N VAL A 663 3.22 3.95 -11.72
CA VAL A 663 2.28 3.00 -12.36
C VAL A 663 0.93 3.02 -11.64
N SER A 664 0.92 3.21 -10.32
CA SER A 664 -0.27 3.15 -9.46
C SER A 664 -0.98 4.50 -9.26
N GLY A 665 -0.72 5.49 -10.12
CA GLY A 665 -1.41 6.80 -10.12
C GLY A 665 -0.75 7.89 -9.27
N TYR A 666 0.30 7.60 -8.50
CA TYR A 666 1.10 8.60 -7.77
C TYR A 666 2.06 9.34 -8.74
N ALA A 667 1.47 10.11 -9.66
CA ALA A 667 2.15 10.65 -10.83
C ALA A 667 3.23 11.72 -10.52
N LEU A 668 3.10 12.38 -9.38
CA LEU A 668 3.97 13.44 -8.88
C LEU A 668 4.60 12.98 -7.56
N ASN A 669 5.86 12.56 -7.61
CA ASN A 669 6.54 11.91 -6.49
C ASN A 669 8.06 12.22 -6.45
N HIS A 670 8.68 12.12 -5.28
CA HIS A 670 10.11 12.36 -5.02
C HIS A 670 10.59 11.67 -3.72
N SER A 671 11.89 11.47 -3.52
CA SER A 671 12.47 11.04 -2.24
C SER A 671 13.17 12.18 -1.50
N ASP A 672 13.48 11.95 -0.23
CA ASP A 672 14.47 12.76 0.49
C ASP A 672 15.86 12.58 -0.14
N ILE A 673 16.50 13.67 -0.59
CA ILE A 673 17.89 13.63 -1.07
C ILE A 673 18.81 13.08 0.03
N GLY A 674 19.28 11.86 -0.17
CA GLY A 674 20.19 11.15 0.72
C GLY A 674 19.51 10.19 1.70
N GLY A 675 18.19 9.98 1.61
CA GLY A 675 17.40 9.19 2.55
C GLY A 675 17.24 9.86 3.93
N TYR A 676 16.42 9.29 4.79
CA TYR A 676 16.08 9.84 6.11
C TYR A 676 16.63 9.03 7.29
N CYS A 677 16.40 7.71 7.29
CA CYS A 677 16.58 6.88 8.48
C CYS A 677 18.06 6.52 8.73
N ALA A 678 18.67 7.17 9.73
CA ALA A 678 19.99 6.83 10.26
C ALA A 678 19.86 6.10 11.61
N VAL A 679 20.54 4.95 11.74
CA VAL A 679 20.40 4.05 12.89
C VAL A 679 21.77 3.73 13.49
N ASP A 680 21.89 3.87 14.80
CA ASP A 680 23.01 3.30 15.57
C ASP A 680 22.56 1.96 16.14
N VAL A 681 23.20 0.88 15.72
CA VAL A 681 22.77 -0.47 16.09
C VAL A 681 23.69 -1.04 17.18
N PRO A 682 23.17 -1.67 18.25
CA PRO A 682 24.02 -2.09 19.38
C PRO A 682 25.14 -3.07 19.01
N PHE A 683 26.32 -2.83 19.59
CA PHE A 683 27.51 -3.69 19.76
C PHE A 683 28.14 -4.45 18.58
N LEU A 684 27.40 -4.90 17.55
CA LEU A 684 27.92 -5.77 16.49
C LEU A 684 27.45 -5.45 15.06
N PHE A 685 26.44 -4.60 14.87
CA PHE A 685 25.76 -4.44 13.58
C PHE A 685 26.05 -3.13 12.83
N GLY A 686 26.98 -2.31 13.34
CA GLY A 686 27.45 -1.08 12.71
C GLY A 686 26.55 0.14 12.93
N LYS A 687 26.90 1.23 12.23
CA LYS A 687 26.15 2.50 12.22
C LYS A 687 25.77 2.83 10.78
N TYR A 688 24.50 3.09 10.54
CA TYR A 688 23.99 3.52 9.24
C TYR A 688 23.95 5.04 9.22
N ARG A 689 24.92 5.65 8.53
CA ARG A 689 25.12 7.09 8.41
C ARG A 689 25.26 7.49 6.95
N ARG A 690 24.69 8.64 6.60
CA ARG A 690 24.78 9.18 5.23
C ARG A 690 26.21 9.63 4.94
N SER A 691 26.88 8.98 4.00
CA SER A 691 28.16 9.43 3.47
C SER A 691 27.98 10.49 2.39
N GLU A 692 28.97 11.38 2.21
CA GLU A 692 28.98 12.40 1.15
C GLU A 692 28.68 11.79 -0.22
N GLU A 693 29.33 10.68 -0.57
CA GLU A 693 29.10 9.96 -1.84
C GLU A 693 27.64 9.55 -2.05
N LEU A 694 26.96 9.09 -1.00
CA LEU A 694 25.56 8.65 -1.09
C LEU A 694 24.65 9.86 -1.28
N LEU A 695 24.87 10.91 -0.49
CA LEU A 695 24.16 12.18 -0.62
C LEU A 695 24.29 12.76 -2.04
N MET A 696 25.52 12.81 -2.56
CA MET A 696 25.83 13.37 -3.88
C MET A 696 25.24 12.54 -5.03
N ARG A 697 25.24 11.20 -4.95
CA ARG A 697 24.52 10.35 -5.93
C ARG A 697 22.99 10.49 -5.84
N TRP A 698 22.45 10.71 -4.64
CA TRP A 698 21.02 10.96 -4.47
C TRP A 698 20.62 12.35 -4.99
N MET A 699 21.50 13.35 -4.93
CA MET A 699 21.31 14.63 -5.64
C MET A 699 21.25 14.43 -7.16
N GLU A 700 22.16 13.62 -7.72
CA GLU A 700 22.16 13.30 -9.16
C GLU A 700 20.86 12.60 -9.58
N LEU A 701 20.38 11.63 -8.80
CA LEU A 701 19.08 10.97 -9.02
C LEU A 701 17.92 11.98 -8.94
N SER A 702 17.87 12.77 -7.86
CA SER A 702 16.73 13.66 -7.57
C SER A 702 16.62 14.82 -8.54
N ALA A 703 17.72 15.23 -9.17
CA ALA A 703 17.72 16.22 -10.25
C ALA A 703 16.80 15.82 -11.42
N PHE A 704 16.46 14.53 -11.54
CA PHE A 704 15.57 13.96 -12.56
C PHE A 704 14.22 13.44 -12.02
N THR A 705 13.79 13.90 -10.83
CA THR A 705 12.48 13.58 -10.23
C THR A 705 11.51 14.77 -10.30
N ALA A 706 10.30 14.68 -9.74
CA ALA A 706 9.35 15.79 -9.75
C ALA A 706 9.88 17.02 -8.98
N VAL A 707 10.33 16.82 -7.73
CA VAL A 707 10.78 17.88 -6.81
C VAL A 707 12.16 17.53 -6.22
N PHE A 708 13.08 18.48 -6.26
CA PHE A 708 14.44 18.33 -5.71
C PHE A 708 14.48 18.87 -4.28
N ARG A 709 14.17 18.01 -3.30
CA ARG A 709 14.08 18.37 -1.87
C ARG A 709 15.11 17.67 -1.00
N THR A 710 15.81 18.44 -0.16
CA THR A 710 16.72 17.88 0.86
C THR A 710 16.00 17.53 2.16
N HIS A 711 16.60 16.67 2.96
CA HIS A 711 16.20 16.46 4.34
C HIS A 711 17.45 16.10 5.17
N GLU A 712 17.57 16.66 6.38
CA GLU A 712 18.70 16.34 7.26
C GLU A 712 18.70 14.91 7.84
N GLY A 713 17.55 14.24 7.79
CA GLY A 713 17.31 12.94 8.42
C GLY A 713 17.06 13.02 9.92
N ASN A 714 16.78 11.87 10.54
CA ASN A 714 16.48 11.75 11.97
C ASN A 714 17.67 12.03 12.92
N LYS A 715 18.91 12.09 12.40
CA LYS A 715 20.14 12.38 13.18
C LYS A 715 21.07 13.34 12.42
N PRO A 716 20.71 14.63 12.28
CA PRO A 716 21.39 15.60 11.42
C PRO A 716 22.91 15.69 11.63
N THR A 717 23.34 15.82 12.88
CA THR A 717 24.74 16.06 13.30
C THR A 717 25.72 14.92 13.00
N SER A 718 25.22 13.77 12.56
CA SER A 718 26.01 12.55 12.34
C SER A 718 25.95 12.06 10.89
N ASN A 719 25.28 12.81 10.01
CA ASN A 719 25.09 12.50 8.59
C ASN A 719 25.73 13.62 7.76
N ALA A 720 26.24 13.28 6.57
CA ALA A 720 26.58 14.31 5.59
C ALA A 720 25.32 15.09 5.19
N GLN A 721 25.42 16.41 5.17
CA GLN A 721 24.40 17.34 4.71
C GLN A 721 24.89 18.07 3.46
N PHE A 722 23.99 18.67 2.69
CA PHE A 722 24.36 19.39 1.47
C PHE A 722 25.27 20.60 1.75
N TYR A 723 25.25 21.12 2.98
CA TYR A 723 26.07 22.22 3.46
C TYR A 723 27.28 21.79 4.31
N SER A 724 27.58 20.49 4.43
CA SER A 724 28.64 20.01 5.33
C SER A 724 30.04 20.50 4.95
N ASN A 725 30.31 20.72 3.67
CA ASN A 725 31.59 21.22 3.16
C ASN A 725 31.45 21.79 1.73
N HIS A 726 32.55 22.31 1.18
CA HIS A 726 32.58 22.86 -0.18
C HIS A 726 32.16 21.84 -1.26
N ASN A 727 32.53 20.57 -1.14
CA ASN A 727 32.25 19.54 -2.14
C ASN A 727 30.75 19.21 -2.22
N THR A 728 30.12 19.01 -1.06
CA THR A 728 28.68 18.75 -0.94
C THR A 728 27.85 19.95 -1.40
N LEU A 729 28.27 21.17 -1.06
CA LEU A 729 27.58 22.40 -1.45
C LEU A 729 27.71 22.69 -2.97
N SER A 730 28.92 22.48 -3.53
CA SER A 730 29.18 22.61 -4.97
C SER A 730 28.38 21.60 -5.80
N GLN A 731 28.32 20.33 -5.35
CA GLN A 731 27.48 19.32 -6.00
C GLN A 731 25.98 19.66 -5.88
N PHE A 732 25.52 20.14 -4.72
CA PHE A 732 24.13 20.57 -4.55
C PHE A 732 23.78 21.70 -5.53
N ALA A 733 24.64 22.71 -5.66
CA ALA A 733 24.48 23.79 -6.63
C ALA A 733 24.43 23.27 -8.08
N ARG A 734 25.36 22.38 -8.46
CA ARG A 734 25.39 21.76 -9.80
C ARG A 734 24.11 20.96 -10.08
N CYS A 735 23.64 20.15 -9.13
CA CYS A 735 22.42 19.36 -9.27
C CYS A 735 21.15 20.22 -9.26
N ALA A 736 21.10 21.32 -8.52
CA ALA A 736 19.99 22.28 -8.55
C ALA A 736 19.92 23.04 -9.90
N LYS A 737 21.07 23.44 -10.46
CA LYS A 737 21.14 24.02 -11.82
C LYS A 737 20.78 22.97 -12.89
N LEU A 738 21.15 21.70 -12.72
CA LEU A 738 20.74 20.57 -13.58
C LEU A 738 19.21 20.33 -13.51
N TYR A 739 18.62 20.36 -12.32
CA TYR A 739 17.17 20.32 -12.12
C TYR A 739 16.48 21.52 -12.80
N LYS A 740 17.04 22.73 -12.68
CA LYS A 740 16.52 23.92 -13.36
C LYS A 740 16.55 23.79 -14.90
N ALA A 741 17.57 23.15 -15.46
CA ALA A 741 17.80 23.09 -16.90
C ALA A 741 16.69 22.40 -17.71
N TRP A 742 15.91 21.47 -17.12
CA TRP A 742 14.75 20.85 -17.77
C TRP A 742 13.39 21.30 -17.20
N TYR A 743 13.35 22.46 -16.52
CA TYR A 743 12.13 23.03 -15.93
C TYR A 743 10.96 23.14 -16.93
N PHE A 744 11.23 23.57 -18.17
CA PHE A 744 10.24 23.68 -19.24
C PHE A 744 9.49 22.35 -19.47
N TYR A 745 10.23 21.24 -19.57
CA TYR A 745 9.68 19.91 -19.79
C TYR A 745 9.06 19.33 -18.50
N ARG A 746 9.61 19.64 -17.33
CA ARG A 746 8.99 19.31 -16.03
C ARG A 746 7.58 19.87 -15.91
N VAL A 747 7.38 21.14 -16.30
CA VAL A 747 6.06 21.78 -16.30
C VAL A 747 5.11 21.09 -17.29
N GLN A 748 5.59 20.72 -18.48
CA GLN A 748 4.80 19.93 -19.44
C GLN A 748 4.39 18.57 -18.88
N LEU A 749 5.30 17.85 -18.22
CA LEU A 749 5.01 16.54 -17.62
C LEU A 749 4.11 16.63 -16.38
N ALA A 750 4.24 17.69 -15.57
CA ALA A 750 3.32 17.95 -14.46
C ALA A 750 1.90 18.26 -14.97
N LYS A 751 1.79 18.99 -16.08
CA LYS A 751 0.51 19.18 -16.77
C LYS A 751 -0.05 17.85 -17.28
N GLU A 752 0.76 17.02 -17.94
CA GLU A 752 0.34 15.69 -18.40
C GLU A 752 -0.06 14.76 -17.25
N ALA A 753 0.57 14.86 -16.08
CA ALA A 753 0.14 14.17 -14.86
C ALA A 753 -1.26 14.61 -14.41
N SER A 754 -1.58 15.90 -14.45
CA SER A 754 -2.93 16.40 -14.13
C SER A 754 -4.00 16.04 -15.17
N GLU A 755 -3.64 16.08 -16.46
CA GLU A 755 -4.57 15.85 -17.57
C GLU A 755 -4.77 14.36 -17.92
N LYS A 756 -3.81 13.49 -17.60
CA LYS A 756 -3.82 12.05 -17.97
C LYS A 756 -3.37 11.10 -16.86
N GLY A 757 -2.92 11.58 -15.71
CA GLY A 757 -2.40 10.72 -14.63
C GLY A 757 -1.06 10.05 -14.93
N LEU A 758 -0.37 10.41 -16.03
CA LEU A 758 0.91 9.78 -16.39
C LEU A 758 2.05 10.31 -15.51
N PRO A 759 2.88 9.45 -14.90
CA PRO A 759 3.94 9.89 -14.00
C PRO A 759 5.07 10.64 -14.72
N ILE A 760 5.78 11.50 -13.99
CA ILE A 760 7.00 12.17 -14.50
C ILE A 760 8.11 11.14 -14.72
N CYS A 761 8.41 10.33 -13.71
CA CYS A 761 9.35 9.21 -13.79
C CYS A 761 8.61 7.95 -14.25
N ARG A 762 9.02 7.36 -15.39
CA ARG A 762 8.29 6.28 -16.06
C ARG A 762 9.13 5.01 -16.12
N HIS A 763 8.55 3.89 -15.68
CA HIS A 763 9.15 2.59 -15.89
C HIS A 763 9.22 2.30 -17.40
N VAL A 764 10.33 1.73 -17.89
CA VAL A 764 10.58 1.59 -19.33
C VAL A 764 9.49 0.76 -20.04
N PHE A 765 8.91 -0.22 -19.33
CA PHE A 765 7.71 -0.97 -19.76
C PHE A 765 6.57 -0.11 -20.32
N LEU A 766 6.34 1.10 -19.78
CA LEU A 766 5.20 1.93 -20.16
C LEU A 766 5.24 2.37 -21.63
N HIS A 767 6.44 2.58 -22.17
CA HIS A 767 6.67 2.98 -23.56
C HIS A 767 7.24 1.86 -24.43
N TYR A 768 7.68 0.77 -23.80
CA TYR A 768 8.28 -0.40 -24.47
C TYR A 768 7.64 -1.73 -23.99
N PRO A 769 6.30 -1.90 -24.04
CA PRO A 769 5.62 -3.04 -23.42
C PRO A 769 5.93 -4.40 -24.05
N ASN A 770 6.35 -4.42 -25.32
CA ASN A 770 6.71 -5.63 -26.04
C ASN A 770 8.16 -6.09 -25.76
N ASP A 771 8.97 -5.26 -25.09
CA ASP A 771 10.35 -5.57 -24.75
C ASP A 771 10.43 -6.29 -23.39
N ARG A 772 10.66 -7.61 -23.43
CA ARG A 772 10.78 -8.47 -22.24
C ARG A 772 12.00 -8.16 -21.36
N ILE A 773 13.00 -7.42 -21.83
CA ILE A 773 14.12 -6.96 -21.01
C ILE A 773 13.71 -5.66 -20.30
N ALA A 774 13.13 -4.70 -21.04
CA ALA A 774 12.58 -3.47 -20.47
C ALA A 774 11.53 -3.76 -19.37
N GLY A 775 10.68 -4.77 -19.57
CA GLY A 775 9.71 -5.22 -18.57
C GLY A 775 10.30 -5.84 -17.29
N LYS A 776 11.57 -6.27 -17.30
CA LYS A 776 12.27 -6.88 -16.14
C LYS A 776 13.16 -5.93 -15.37
N LEU A 777 13.28 -4.68 -15.82
CA LEU A 777 13.97 -3.64 -15.08
C LEU A 777 13.25 -3.39 -13.74
N THR A 778 13.98 -2.80 -12.79
CA THR A 778 13.48 -2.53 -11.42
C THR A 778 13.90 -1.15 -10.94
N TYR A 779 15.21 -0.88 -10.99
CA TYR A 779 15.81 0.39 -10.56
C TYR A 779 16.99 0.83 -11.44
N GLN A 780 17.39 0.01 -12.42
CA GLN A 780 18.63 0.20 -13.19
C GLN A 780 18.59 1.46 -14.05
N GLN A 781 17.40 1.83 -14.53
CA GLN A 781 17.15 3.00 -15.34
C GLN A 781 15.66 3.34 -15.38
N PHE A 782 15.34 4.58 -15.72
CA PHE A 782 13.98 5.06 -15.94
C PHE A 782 13.94 6.17 -16.99
N LEU A 783 12.75 6.45 -17.52
CA LEU A 783 12.52 7.57 -18.41
C LEU A 783 11.96 8.76 -17.61
N VAL A 784 12.36 9.99 -17.96
CA VAL A 784 11.62 11.19 -17.56
C VAL A 784 10.75 11.61 -18.74
N GLY A 785 9.45 11.42 -18.59
CA GLY A 785 8.50 11.46 -19.70
C GLY A 785 8.87 10.45 -20.79
N THR A 786 8.97 10.91 -22.04
CA THR A 786 9.42 10.11 -23.19
C THR A 786 10.83 10.46 -23.68
N GLU A 787 11.34 11.66 -23.37
CA GLU A 787 12.48 12.28 -24.06
C GLU A 787 13.85 12.11 -23.38
N ILE A 788 13.87 11.81 -22.08
CA ILE A 788 15.11 11.68 -21.29
C ILE A 788 15.18 10.26 -20.69
N LEU A 789 16.32 9.60 -20.81
CA LEU A 789 16.65 8.32 -20.18
C LEU A 789 17.72 8.55 -19.10
N VAL A 790 17.47 8.07 -17.89
CA VAL A 790 18.36 8.22 -16.72
C VAL A 790 18.81 6.84 -16.26
N VAL A 791 20.13 6.66 -16.11
CA VAL A 791 20.76 5.41 -15.66
C VAL A 791 21.58 5.72 -14.40
N PRO A 792 20.94 5.74 -13.20
CA PRO A 792 21.56 6.26 -11.99
C PRO A 792 22.67 5.37 -11.43
N VAL A 793 23.64 5.98 -10.75
CA VAL A 793 24.68 5.27 -10.00
C VAL A 793 24.14 4.90 -8.61
N LEU A 794 23.72 3.65 -8.45
CA LEU A 794 23.05 3.16 -7.24
C LEU A 794 23.92 2.24 -6.37
N ASP A 795 25.22 2.19 -6.63
CA ASP A 795 26.19 1.36 -5.91
C ASP A 795 27.44 2.17 -5.54
N LYS A 796 27.95 1.93 -4.32
CA LYS A 796 29.10 2.64 -3.77
C LYS A 796 30.38 2.40 -4.60
N GLY A 797 31.16 3.45 -4.80
CA GLY A 797 32.43 3.45 -5.51
C GLY A 797 32.33 3.39 -7.03
N GLN A 798 31.12 3.27 -7.59
CA GLN A 798 30.94 3.10 -9.03
C GLN A 798 31.11 4.41 -9.79
N LYS A 799 31.77 4.30 -10.94
CA LYS A 799 32.02 5.38 -11.91
C LYS A 799 31.57 5.03 -13.34
N LYS A 800 30.98 3.86 -13.53
CA LYS A 800 30.36 3.39 -14.77
C LYS A 800 29.04 2.71 -14.44
N VAL A 801 28.08 2.77 -15.36
CA VAL A 801 26.81 2.04 -15.28
C VAL A 801 26.57 1.27 -16.56
N LYS A 802 25.67 0.30 -16.51
CA LYS A 802 25.25 -0.48 -17.68
C LYS A 802 23.87 -0.01 -18.12
N ALA A 803 23.83 0.76 -19.20
CA ALA A 803 22.62 1.28 -19.81
C ALA A 803 22.02 0.25 -20.76
N TYR A 804 20.70 0.05 -20.73
CA TYR A 804 19.95 -0.71 -21.72
C TYR A 804 19.18 0.23 -22.65
N PHE A 805 19.34 0.07 -23.96
CA PHE A 805 18.60 0.87 -24.95
C PHE A 805 17.42 0.02 -25.46
N PRO A 806 16.17 0.32 -25.05
CA PRO A 806 15.02 -0.56 -25.27
C PRO A 806 14.57 -0.57 -26.73
N LYS A 807 13.95 -1.68 -27.14
CA LYS A 807 13.57 -1.95 -28.53
C LYS A 807 12.21 -1.35 -28.88
N ALA A 808 12.17 -0.38 -29.80
CA ALA A 808 10.98 0.41 -30.15
C ALA A 808 9.89 -0.36 -30.92
N GLY A 809 10.14 -1.63 -31.26
CA GLY A 809 9.19 -2.48 -31.98
C GLY A 809 8.98 -2.00 -33.42
N ASN A 810 7.74 -2.02 -33.90
CA ASN A 810 7.42 -1.69 -35.29
C ASN A 810 7.27 -0.18 -35.56
N SER A 811 7.60 0.68 -34.59
CA SER A 811 7.57 2.14 -34.79
C SER A 811 8.72 2.56 -35.70
N SER A 812 8.41 3.29 -36.77
CA SER A 812 9.31 3.51 -37.91
C SER A 812 10.49 4.46 -37.65
N SER A 813 10.72 4.87 -36.40
CA SER A 813 11.82 5.73 -35.97
C SER A 813 12.85 4.93 -35.16
N CYS A 814 14.04 4.69 -35.75
CA CYS A 814 15.21 4.20 -35.03
C CYS A 814 15.49 5.14 -33.84
N CYS A 815 15.31 4.65 -32.62
CA CYS A 815 15.35 5.45 -31.41
C CYS A 815 16.80 5.64 -30.93
N SER A 816 17.58 6.48 -31.62
CA SER A 816 18.93 6.79 -31.17
C SER A 816 18.93 7.74 -29.97
N TRP A 817 19.66 7.35 -28.92
CA TRP A 817 19.85 8.13 -27.70
C TRP A 817 21.20 8.85 -27.73
N GLN A 818 21.25 10.10 -27.27
CA GLN A 818 22.47 10.90 -27.18
C GLN A 818 22.83 11.16 -25.72
N HIS A 819 24.03 10.73 -25.30
CA HIS A 819 24.54 10.98 -23.95
C HIS A 819 24.86 12.47 -23.78
N ILE A 820 24.31 13.11 -22.73
CA ILE A 820 24.32 14.57 -22.64
C ILE A 820 25.72 15.17 -22.43
N TRP A 821 26.63 14.44 -21.77
CA TRP A 821 27.98 14.93 -21.43
C TRP A 821 28.99 14.72 -22.58
N SER A 822 29.01 13.54 -23.21
CA SER A 822 29.98 13.22 -24.28
C SER A 822 29.45 13.52 -25.69
N GLY A 823 28.14 13.71 -25.86
CA GLY A 823 27.50 13.82 -27.16
C GLY A 823 27.45 12.50 -27.96
N GLU A 824 27.94 11.40 -27.40
CA GLU A 824 27.95 10.08 -28.03
C GLU A 824 26.53 9.59 -28.32
N ARG A 825 26.32 8.97 -29.50
CA ARG A 825 25.00 8.52 -29.97
C ARG A 825 24.93 6.99 -30.04
N TYR A 826 24.02 6.44 -29.22
CA TYR A 826 23.69 5.03 -29.10
C TYR A 826 22.53 4.75 -30.06
N ARG A 827 22.81 4.07 -31.19
CA ARG A 827 21.86 3.87 -32.31
C ARG A 827 21.28 2.47 -32.41
N GLU A 828 21.91 1.50 -31.75
CA GLU A 828 21.40 0.13 -31.72
C GLU A 828 20.22 0.04 -30.72
N GLU A 829 19.39 -0.99 -30.88
CA GLU A 829 18.20 -1.19 -30.05
C GLU A 829 18.15 -2.61 -29.51
N GLY A 830 17.64 -2.76 -28.28
CA GLY A 830 17.60 -4.03 -27.57
C GLY A 830 18.95 -4.48 -27.02
N TYR A 831 19.90 -3.55 -26.82
CA TYR A 831 21.29 -3.83 -26.42
C TYR A 831 21.70 -3.09 -25.13
N GLU A 832 22.78 -3.55 -24.51
CA GLU A 832 23.38 -2.94 -23.33
C GLU A 832 24.76 -2.32 -23.63
N ALA A 833 25.05 -1.15 -23.08
CA ALA A 833 26.37 -0.51 -23.16
C ALA A 833 26.88 -0.11 -21.76
N TRP A 834 28.20 -0.14 -21.56
CA TRP A 834 28.85 0.46 -20.40
C TRP A 834 29.11 1.93 -20.66
N VAL A 835 28.60 2.80 -19.80
CA VAL A 835 28.71 4.27 -19.95
C VAL A 835 29.36 4.86 -18.70
N ASP A 836 30.25 5.83 -18.90
CA ASP A 836 30.92 6.55 -17.83
C ASP A 836 29.93 7.45 -17.07
N ALA A 837 29.97 7.33 -15.75
CA ALA A 837 29.15 8.06 -14.80
C ALA A 837 29.96 8.47 -13.56
N PRO A 838 31.04 9.27 -13.69
CA PRO A 838 31.77 9.81 -12.53
C PRO A 838 30.87 10.77 -11.71
N MET A 839 31.33 11.16 -10.52
CA MET A 839 30.60 12.13 -9.69
C MET A 839 30.49 13.48 -10.41
N GLY A 840 29.30 14.08 -10.42
CA GLY A 840 28.94 15.31 -11.15
C GLY A 840 28.46 15.08 -12.59
N PHE A 841 28.52 13.83 -13.09
CA PHE A 841 28.17 13.46 -14.47
C PHE A 841 27.39 12.13 -14.49
N PRO A 842 26.15 12.07 -13.97
CA PRO A 842 25.32 10.86 -14.01
C PRO A 842 25.01 10.46 -15.46
N ALA A 843 24.94 9.16 -15.78
CA ALA A 843 24.64 8.72 -17.14
C ALA A 843 23.19 9.07 -17.52
N VAL A 844 23.06 10.10 -18.37
CA VAL A 844 21.78 10.64 -18.83
C VAL A 844 21.83 10.85 -20.33
N PHE A 845 20.72 10.50 -20.98
CA PHE A 845 20.58 10.53 -22.43
C PHE A 845 19.31 11.27 -22.80
N VAL A 846 19.35 11.98 -23.92
CA VAL A 846 18.17 12.56 -24.57
C VAL A 846 17.90 11.84 -25.88
N ARG A 847 16.65 11.84 -26.36
CA ARG A 847 16.37 11.41 -27.74
C ARG A 847 17.09 12.32 -28.72
N ALA A 848 17.90 11.76 -29.63
CA ALA A 848 18.66 12.57 -30.57
C ALA A 848 17.72 13.25 -31.58
N GLY A 849 17.85 14.58 -31.74
CA GLY A 849 16.96 15.38 -32.58
C GLY A 849 15.60 15.70 -31.97
N SER A 850 15.41 15.45 -30.66
CA SER A 850 14.26 15.94 -29.91
C SER A 850 14.48 17.39 -29.50
N SER A 851 13.48 18.25 -29.69
CA SER A 851 13.52 19.64 -29.23
C SER A 851 13.70 19.75 -27.71
N VAL A 852 13.16 18.80 -26.93
CA VAL A 852 13.39 18.71 -25.48
C VAL A 852 14.85 18.40 -25.16
N GLY A 853 15.49 17.55 -25.98
CA GLY A 853 16.91 17.26 -25.87
C GLY A 853 17.77 18.49 -26.17
N ASP A 854 17.48 19.18 -27.28
CA ASP A 854 18.24 20.36 -27.70
C ASP A 854 18.08 21.54 -26.72
N GLU A 855 16.87 21.79 -26.22
CA GLU A 855 16.61 22.84 -25.22
C GLU A 855 17.30 22.52 -23.88
N LEU A 856 17.26 21.27 -23.41
CA LEU A 856 18.01 20.86 -22.22
C LEU A 856 19.52 21.09 -22.40
N LEU A 857 20.10 20.66 -23.52
CA LEU A 857 21.52 20.87 -23.81
C LEU A 857 21.88 22.36 -23.93
N SER A 858 20.97 23.21 -24.42
CA SER A 858 21.14 24.66 -24.44
C SER A 858 21.15 25.24 -23.02
N ASN A 859 20.16 24.88 -22.20
CA ASN A 859 20.03 25.36 -20.82
C ASN A 859 21.24 24.94 -19.96
N LEU A 860 21.75 23.71 -20.12
CA LEU A 860 22.94 23.25 -19.41
C LEU A 860 24.21 24.05 -19.75
N ARG A 861 24.36 24.55 -20.99
CA ARG A 861 25.43 25.48 -21.35
C ARG A 861 25.23 26.84 -20.71
N SER A 862 23.99 27.36 -20.70
CA SER A 862 23.68 28.66 -20.08
C SER A 862 23.93 28.68 -18.57
N PHE A 863 23.77 27.53 -17.89
CA PHE A 863 24.11 27.35 -16.47
C PHE A 863 25.59 26.97 -16.22
N GLY A 864 26.44 26.89 -17.25
CA GLY A 864 27.86 26.53 -17.13
C GLY A 864 28.11 25.09 -16.66
N ILE A 865 27.20 24.15 -16.96
CA ILE A 865 27.26 22.74 -16.52
C ILE A 865 27.91 21.84 -17.59
N LEU A 866 27.74 22.20 -18.87
CA LEU A 866 28.30 21.57 -20.09
C LEU A 866 29.44 22.37 -20.70
#